data_AF-A0A415NDB9-F1
#
_entry.id   AF-A0A415NDB9-F1
#
_cell.length_a   1.000
_cell.length_b   1.000
_cell.length_c   1.000
_cell.angle_alpha   90.00
_cell.angle_beta   90.00
_cell.angle_gamma   90.00
#
_symmetry.space_group_name_H-M   'P 1'
#
loop_
_entity.id
_entity.type
_entity.pdbx_description
1 polymer ?
#
loop_
_entity_poly.entity_id
_entity_poly.type
_entity_poly.pdbx_seq_one_letter_code
_entity_poly.pdbx_strand_id
1 'polypeptide(L)'
;MIRKLFMLWVTLALCCHLPIYSQMTSDVDAVPQSFVKPAPNKGKLETLTYDVEIGNKLVKKTAQVYLPYGYDADNSERRYNVLYLAHGGNDCPNSFFSIDRAPIPLNQMADHLIGGGHMIPMIIVSASYYPADNRKEFYSMESTITDCRNFHKELRKYLIPAVGKTYNTYLRTFDDASITATREHRAYGGFSMGALSTWYQIAFDPAVAKYYLPLSGDLWVYDENNQKYSTEKAATWLDAQIRKTPYRHSDFKILAYSGTDDIAYQAEKKLIEMLDQHASLFNYSTNSNQGNLHFSVLSEGVHNYKYVNQYLMDAMPQLWGQTKGGEYWLGADVSGTTMMEARGVKFYNENGEVRENTELMKELGMNAVRLRVWVNPTGGFSSKEDVLKLALRAKEQCMAIMLSFHYSDSWSDPAKQPVPKAWEGYDYNQMKKAVAKHTTETLQLLKRNDIDVKWVQIGNETTHGMLWETGRAETNMKQYAGLTDAGYAAAKKVYPQVTCIVHLDCGADIERYHRIFGGFKKYGTRYDMIGMSVYPYWDLKAKRVKNEWETIEKVVQNIQILSVEYGKDVMIVETGYESLRPNEGYAFMRKLIDSTKKLKECHGIFYWAPELENFYPLGAFHNQRPTMILDAFTEARIGAMAQDTTFCSIVDLHSWSESGDIRGRLYLPHTSTYYKEGKLPAVILSHGFGGTYRETQKFAECLSKHGVAACIFDYCGGSMNSLSSGKTTDMSIFTEKDDLEAVTRTIQSLPNIDADRIMLLGCSQGALVSSLAAANHVNNYQALILVYPALGIPETAKQMLEKTKDTPDEFDFWGMKLSQKYYLPLVDFDPFKEIGKFHKPVFVVYGEKDSITASNHIEKMKAAYKDVSFHVIKDGQHGFPDRFNHRLAETEILEFVRKVLEK
;
A
#
# COMPACT_ATOMS: atom_id res chain seq x y z
N MET A 1 14.53 48.88 -16.60
CA MET A 1 14.44 47.77 -15.64
C MET A 1 13.10 47.03 -15.74
N ILE A 2 11.96 47.73 -15.77
CA ILE A 2 10.61 47.12 -15.87
C ILE A 2 10.35 46.39 -17.21
N ARG A 3 10.90 46.87 -18.34
CA ARG A 3 10.83 46.14 -19.64
C ARG A 3 11.65 44.84 -19.69
N LYS A 4 12.73 44.72 -18.88
CA LYS A 4 13.50 43.48 -18.77
C LYS A 4 12.81 42.45 -17.86
N LEU A 5 12.09 42.90 -16.82
CA LEU A 5 11.26 42.03 -15.99
C LEU A 5 10.03 41.49 -16.74
N PHE A 6 9.38 42.30 -17.58
CA PHE A 6 8.22 41.84 -18.37
C PHE A 6 8.61 40.82 -19.43
N MET A 7 9.79 40.97 -20.05
CA MET A 7 10.31 40.00 -21.00
C MET A 7 10.77 38.71 -20.30
N LEU A 8 11.34 38.79 -19.09
CA LEU A 8 11.67 37.61 -18.28
C LEU A 8 10.41 36.83 -17.84
N TRP A 9 9.31 37.53 -17.53
CA TRP A 9 8.02 36.91 -17.18
C TRP A 9 7.34 36.25 -18.38
N VAL A 10 7.38 36.85 -19.56
CA VAL A 10 6.86 36.23 -20.79
C VAL A 10 7.73 35.04 -21.21
N THR A 11 9.04 35.08 -20.96
CA THR A 11 9.94 33.93 -21.24
C THR A 11 9.77 32.81 -20.21
N LEU A 12 9.52 33.11 -18.93
CA LEU A 12 9.17 32.09 -17.92
C LEU A 12 7.76 31.50 -18.14
N ALA A 13 6.77 32.31 -18.55
CA ALA A 13 5.44 31.81 -18.88
C ALA A 13 5.42 30.93 -20.15
N LEU A 14 6.35 31.16 -21.09
CA LEU A 14 6.57 30.31 -22.27
C LEU A 14 7.46 29.08 -22.00
N CYS A 15 8.21 29.06 -20.89
CA CYS A 15 8.99 27.89 -20.45
C CYS A 15 8.22 26.93 -19.51
N CYS A 16 7.00 27.29 -19.09
CA CYS A 16 6.11 26.42 -18.30
C CYS A 16 5.20 25.50 -19.13
N HIS A 17 5.44 25.37 -20.44
CA HIS A 17 4.84 24.34 -21.29
C HIS A 17 5.94 23.55 -22.00
N LEU A 18 6.89 23.00 -21.23
CA LEU A 18 7.55 21.78 -21.69
C LEU A 18 6.45 20.71 -21.78
N PRO A 19 6.29 20.02 -22.92
CA PRO A 19 5.24 19.02 -23.03
C PRO A 19 5.46 17.94 -21.97
N ILE A 20 4.42 17.64 -21.21
CA ILE A 20 4.31 16.51 -20.26
C ILE A 20 4.69 15.18 -20.97
N TYR A 21 4.72 15.15 -22.30
CA TYR A 21 4.99 13.99 -23.16
C TYR A 21 6.42 13.41 -23.15
N SER A 22 7.36 13.99 -22.39
CA SER A 22 8.66 13.35 -22.13
C SER A 22 8.62 12.31 -21.01
N GLN A 23 7.48 12.18 -20.30
CA GLN A 23 7.27 11.25 -19.18
C GLN A 23 6.17 10.20 -19.47
N MET A 24 6.00 9.77 -20.71
CA MET A 24 5.17 8.57 -20.98
C MET A 24 5.90 7.35 -20.39
N THR A 25 5.30 6.74 -19.38
CA THR A 25 5.95 5.73 -18.53
C THR A 25 5.92 4.34 -19.16
N SER A 26 6.94 3.54 -18.83
CA SER A 26 7.01 2.10 -19.10
C SER A 26 6.50 1.31 -17.90
N ASP A 27 5.19 1.36 -17.64
CA ASP A 27 4.57 0.80 -16.41
C ASP A 27 3.81 -0.52 -16.64
N VAL A 28 3.86 -1.11 -17.84
CA VAL A 28 3.17 -2.37 -18.13
C VAL A 28 4.08 -3.54 -17.79
N ASP A 29 3.75 -4.28 -16.73
CA ASP A 29 4.49 -5.48 -16.32
C ASP A 29 4.39 -6.61 -17.36
N ALA A 30 5.46 -7.42 -17.43
CA ALA A 30 5.43 -8.66 -18.18
C ALA A 30 4.47 -9.68 -17.53
N VAL A 31 3.76 -10.47 -18.34
CA VAL A 31 2.91 -11.54 -17.79
C VAL A 31 3.76 -12.56 -17.03
N PRO A 32 3.46 -12.87 -15.76
CA PRO A 32 4.25 -13.81 -14.98
C PRO A 32 4.40 -15.17 -15.65
N GLN A 33 5.62 -15.73 -15.64
CA GLN A 33 5.86 -17.05 -16.22
C GLN A 33 5.05 -18.16 -15.54
N SER A 34 4.63 -17.95 -14.28
CA SER A 34 3.73 -18.84 -13.56
C SER A 34 2.36 -18.99 -14.24
N PHE A 35 1.93 -17.98 -14.99
CA PHE A 35 0.64 -18.00 -15.68
C PHE A 35 0.61 -18.91 -16.89
N VAL A 36 1.76 -19.46 -17.33
CA VAL A 36 1.83 -20.51 -18.37
C VAL A 36 1.19 -21.81 -17.87
N LYS A 37 1.25 -22.09 -16.57
CA LYS A 37 0.55 -23.23 -15.97
C LYS A 37 -0.92 -22.87 -15.73
N PRO A 38 -1.88 -23.80 -15.95
CA PRO A 38 -3.28 -23.52 -15.64
C PRO A 38 -3.48 -23.15 -14.17
N ALA A 39 -4.35 -22.17 -13.90
CA ALA A 39 -4.70 -21.79 -12.54
C ALA A 39 -5.40 -22.95 -11.78
N PRO A 40 -5.29 -23.00 -10.43
CA PRO A 40 -6.01 -23.99 -9.63
C PRO A 40 -7.54 -23.89 -9.77
N ASN A 41 -8.03 -22.64 -9.86
CA ASN A 41 -9.44 -22.30 -9.99
C ASN A 41 -9.71 -21.85 -11.42
N LYS A 42 -10.53 -22.62 -12.15
CA LYS A 42 -10.74 -22.41 -13.59
C LYS A 42 -12.15 -21.93 -13.91
N GLY A 43 -12.25 -20.89 -14.72
CA GLY A 43 -13.47 -20.48 -15.37
C GLY A 43 -13.84 -21.40 -16.52
N LYS A 44 -14.87 -21.00 -17.26
CA LYS A 44 -15.42 -21.76 -18.39
C LYS A 44 -15.43 -20.90 -19.64
N LEU A 45 -14.94 -21.44 -20.75
CA LEU A 45 -15.09 -20.82 -22.06
C LEU A 45 -16.27 -21.46 -22.79
N GLU A 46 -17.14 -20.64 -23.37
CA GLU A 46 -18.32 -21.04 -24.12
C GLU A 46 -18.47 -20.23 -25.40
N THR A 47 -19.29 -20.72 -26.33
CA THR A 47 -19.67 -19.98 -27.54
C THR A 47 -21.13 -19.57 -27.44
N LEU A 48 -21.38 -18.26 -27.42
CA LEU A 48 -22.71 -17.68 -27.57
C LEU A 48 -23.05 -17.54 -29.05
N THR A 49 -24.26 -17.91 -29.44
CA THR A 49 -24.80 -17.68 -30.79
C THR A 49 -25.95 -16.69 -30.71
N TYR A 50 -25.97 -15.72 -31.62
CA TYR A 50 -27.00 -14.67 -31.67
C TYR A 50 -27.30 -14.27 -33.11
N ASP A 51 -28.53 -13.82 -33.34
CA ASP A 51 -28.98 -13.39 -34.67
C ASP A 51 -28.86 -11.87 -34.81
N VAL A 52 -28.31 -11.43 -35.93
CA VAL A 52 -28.08 -10.03 -36.28
C VAL A 52 -28.73 -9.73 -37.62
N GLU A 53 -29.45 -8.61 -37.72
CA GLU A 53 -29.98 -8.15 -39.00
C GLU A 53 -28.96 -7.26 -39.69
N ILE A 54 -28.47 -7.69 -40.85
CA ILE A 54 -27.50 -6.96 -41.67
C ILE A 54 -28.16 -6.67 -43.02
N GLY A 55 -28.52 -5.41 -43.24
CA GLY A 55 -29.41 -5.04 -44.35
C GLY A 55 -30.78 -5.70 -44.18
N ASN A 56 -31.21 -6.50 -45.15
CA ASN A 56 -32.47 -7.25 -45.10
C ASN A 56 -32.27 -8.76 -44.83
N LYS A 57 -31.10 -9.15 -44.32
CA LYS A 57 -30.77 -10.56 -44.03
C LYS A 57 -30.54 -10.78 -42.55
N LEU A 58 -31.13 -11.85 -42.02
CA LEU A 58 -30.81 -12.35 -40.69
C LEU A 58 -29.57 -13.23 -40.78
N VAL A 59 -28.49 -12.82 -40.11
CA VAL A 59 -27.21 -13.50 -40.05
C VAL A 59 -26.99 -14.03 -38.65
N LYS A 60 -26.61 -15.30 -38.55
CA LYS A 60 -26.27 -15.94 -37.29
C LYS A 60 -24.78 -15.75 -37.02
N LYS A 61 -24.46 -15.09 -35.91
CA LYS A 61 -23.10 -14.80 -35.45
C LYS A 61 -22.80 -15.46 -34.11
N THR A 62 -21.52 -15.52 -33.80
CA THR A 62 -20.97 -16.17 -32.62
C THR A 62 -20.05 -15.22 -31.84
N ALA A 63 -20.02 -15.40 -30.53
CA ALA A 63 -19.10 -14.72 -29.63
C ALA A 63 -18.48 -15.75 -28.69
N GLN A 64 -17.20 -15.59 -28.35
CA GLN A 64 -16.55 -16.39 -27.33
C GLN A 64 -16.78 -15.74 -25.97
N VAL A 65 -17.25 -16.50 -25.00
CA VAL A 65 -17.64 -16.03 -23.67
C VAL A 65 -16.86 -16.78 -22.62
N TYR A 66 -16.06 -16.06 -21.85
CA TYR A 66 -15.45 -16.57 -20.62
C TYR A 66 -16.35 -16.24 -19.43
N LEU A 67 -16.68 -17.28 -18.66
CA LEU A 67 -17.36 -17.22 -17.38
C LEU A 67 -16.33 -17.45 -16.27
N PRO A 68 -16.30 -16.61 -15.22
CA PRO A 68 -15.29 -16.71 -14.18
C PRO A 68 -15.47 -17.96 -13.33
N TYR A 69 -14.39 -18.40 -12.67
CA TYR A 69 -14.48 -19.47 -11.68
C TYR A 69 -15.56 -19.18 -10.62
N GLY A 70 -16.37 -20.19 -10.30
CA GLY A 70 -17.51 -20.05 -9.40
C GLY A 70 -18.66 -19.21 -9.97
N TYR A 71 -18.75 -19.10 -11.31
CA TYR A 71 -19.97 -18.67 -11.98
C TYR A 71 -21.09 -19.68 -11.74
N ASP A 72 -22.22 -19.18 -11.28
CA ASP A 72 -23.41 -19.97 -10.98
C ASP A 72 -24.54 -19.43 -11.87
N ALA A 73 -25.01 -20.27 -12.79
CA ALA A 73 -26.08 -19.92 -13.72
C ALA A 73 -27.44 -19.84 -13.02
N ASP A 74 -27.64 -20.62 -11.95
CA ASP A 74 -28.91 -20.74 -11.24
C ASP A 74 -29.06 -19.63 -10.18
N ASN A 75 -27.96 -19.05 -9.72
CA ASN A 75 -27.98 -17.90 -8.81
C ASN A 75 -28.26 -16.58 -9.53
N SER A 76 -29.54 -16.35 -9.81
CA SER A 76 -30.03 -15.11 -10.39
C SER A 76 -29.99 -13.89 -9.46
N GLU A 77 -29.40 -13.94 -8.27
CA GLU A 77 -29.10 -12.73 -7.47
C GLU A 77 -27.66 -12.26 -7.69
N ARG A 78 -26.77 -13.18 -8.10
CA ARG A 78 -25.38 -12.86 -8.40
C ARG A 78 -25.27 -12.26 -9.81
N ARG A 79 -24.53 -11.16 -9.94
CA ARG A 79 -24.43 -10.36 -11.16
C ARG A 79 -22.97 -10.06 -11.47
N TYR A 80 -22.63 -10.08 -12.75
CA TYR A 80 -21.26 -9.90 -13.22
C TYR A 80 -21.15 -8.68 -14.15
N ASN A 81 -20.05 -7.93 -13.98
CA ASN A 81 -19.61 -6.94 -14.95
C ASN A 81 -19.19 -7.65 -16.24
N VAL A 82 -19.27 -6.95 -17.38
CA VAL A 82 -18.96 -7.54 -18.68
C VAL A 82 -17.94 -6.69 -19.44
N LEU A 83 -16.82 -7.31 -19.80
CA LEU A 83 -15.83 -6.76 -20.72
C LEU A 83 -16.08 -7.32 -22.13
N TYR A 84 -16.36 -6.44 -23.09
CA TYR A 84 -16.53 -6.77 -24.49
C TYR A 84 -15.25 -6.44 -25.27
N LEU A 85 -14.77 -7.37 -26.09
CA LEU A 85 -13.54 -7.24 -26.87
C LEU A 85 -13.78 -7.47 -28.37
N ALA A 86 -13.16 -6.62 -29.19
CA ALA A 86 -13.06 -6.77 -30.63
C ALA A 86 -11.62 -7.14 -31.05
N HIS A 87 -11.49 -8.15 -31.91
CA HIS A 87 -10.19 -8.66 -32.38
C HIS A 87 -9.51 -7.73 -33.40
N GLY A 88 -8.28 -8.06 -33.82
CA GLY A 88 -7.55 -7.33 -34.86
C GLY A 88 -8.05 -7.55 -36.30
N GLY A 89 -7.45 -6.83 -37.25
CA GLY A 89 -7.73 -7.01 -38.67
C GLY A 89 -7.46 -8.45 -39.12
N ASN A 90 -8.38 -9.04 -39.89
CA ASN A 90 -8.28 -10.42 -40.34
C ASN A 90 -8.20 -11.45 -39.20
N ASP A 91 -8.72 -11.18 -38.01
CA ASP A 91 -8.83 -12.15 -36.91
C ASP A 91 -10.26 -12.71 -36.74
N CYS A 92 -10.50 -13.43 -35.63
CA CYS A 92 -11.80 -13.95 -35.25
C CYS A 92 -12.03 -13.84 -33.74
N PRO A 93 -13.27 -14.08 -33.25
CA PRO A 93 -13.58 -14.01 -31.81
C PRO A 93 -12.69 -14.87 -30.90
N ASN A 94 -12.11 -15.96 -31.42
CA ASN A 94 -11.25 -16.85 -30.63
C ASN A 94 -9.82 -16.34 -30.45
N SER A 95 -9.39 -15.26 -31.14
CA SER A 95 -7.98 -14.84 -31.13
C SER A 95 -7.45 -14.48 -29.74
N PHE A 96 -8.25 -13.90 -28.85
CA PHE A 96 -7.84 -13.62 -27.46
C PHE A 96 -7.68 -14.87 -26.58
N PHE A 97 -8.37 -15.96 -26.92
CA PHE A 97 -8.41 -17.20 -26.15
C PHE A 97 -7.54 -18.32 -26.74
N SER A 98 -6.81 -18.04 -27.83
CA SER A 98 -5.99 -19.04 -28.52
C SER A 98 -4.52 -18.94 -28.14
N ILE A 99 -3.91 -20.10 -27.82
CA ILE A 99 -2.47 -20.23 -27.60
C ILE A 99 -1.65 -19.99 -28.89
N ASP A 100 -2.28 -20.09 -30.07
CA ASP A 100 -1.63 -19.85 -31.36
C ASP A 100 -1.37 -18.34 -31.60
N ARG A 101 -2.04 -17.47 -30.82
CA ARG A 101 -1.93 -16.01 -30.93
C ARG A 101 -1.06 -15.41 -29.84
N ALA A 102 -1.13 -15.94 -28.63
CA ALA A 102 -0.38 -15.46 -27.47
C ALA A 102 0.08 -16.61 -26.58
N PRO A 103 1.21 -16.47 -25.85
CA PRO A 103 1.74 -17.56 -25.02
C PRO A 103 0.80 -17.99 -23.89
N ILE A 104 -0.13 -17.12 -23.48
CA ILE A 104 -1.09 -17.39 -22.39
C ILE A 104 -2.49 -17.00 -22.88
N PRO A 105 -3.43 -17.93 -23.04
CA PRO A 105 -4.82 -17.60 -23.37
C PRO A 105 -5.47 -16.65 -22.36
N LEU A 106 -6.31 -15.70 -22.83
CA LEU A 106 -6.93 -14.69 -21.96
C LEU A 106 -7.76 -15.29 -20.81
N ASN A 107 -8.46 -16.40 -21.04
CA ASN A 107 -9.22 -17.09 -20.00
C ASN A 107 -8.31 -17.61 -18.87
N GLN A 108 -7.12 -18.11 -19.21
CA GLN A 108 -6.15 -18.59 -18.23
C GLN A 108 -5.55 -17.43 -17.44
N MET A 109 -5.27 -16.30 -18.11
CA MET A 109 -4.83 -15.08 -17.43
C MET A 109 -5.91 -14.55 -16.49
N ALA A 110 -7.17 -14.51 -16.94
CA ALA A 110 -8.31 -14.10 -16.12
C ALA A 110 -8.49 -15.01 -14.88
N ASP A 111 -8.32 -16.33 -15.04
CA ASP A 111 -8.37 -17.28 -13.94
C ASP A 111 -7.32 -17.02 -12.87
N HIS A 112 -6.07 -16.73 -13.26
CA HIS A 112 -5.01 -16.38 -12.32
C HIS A 112 -5.28 -15.06 -11.61
N LEU A 113 -5.71 -14.04 -12.34
CA LEU A 113 -6.01 -12.72 -11.77
C LEU A 113 -7.20 -12.80 -10.79
N ILE A 114 -8.26 -13.54 -11.14
CA ILE A 114 -9.42 -13.75 -10.26
C ILE A 114 -9.06 -14.63 -9.06
N GLY A 115 -8.35 -15.74 -9.29
CA GLY A 115 -7.95 -16.69 -8.25
C GLY A 115 -7.01 -16.07 -7.22
N GLY A 116 -6.09 -15.20 -7.67
CA GLY A 116 -5.18 -14.43 -6.82
C GLY A 116 -5.83 -13.20 -6.18
N GLY A 117 -7.09 -12.88 -6.52
CA GLY A 117 -7.79 -11.72 -5.99
C GLY A 117 -7.40 -10.38 -6.62
N HIS A 118 -6.53 -10.37 -7.63
CA HIS A 118 -6.08 -9.18 -8.37
C HIS A 118 -7.16 -8.58 -9.28
N MET A 119 -8.22 -9.33 -9.59
CA MET A 119 -9.31 -8.90 -10.46
C MET A 119 -10.64 -9.42 -9.93
N ILE A 120 -11.69 -8.59 -9.96
CA ILE A 120 -13.05 -9.07 -9.68
C ILE A 120 -13.49 -10.12 -10.72
N PRO A 121 -14.24 -11.17 -10.33
CA PRO A 121 -14.95 -12.03 -11.26
C PRO A 121 -15.84 -11.23 -12.20
N MET A 122 -15.58 -11.36 -13.49
CA MET A 122 -16.30 -10.70 -14.58
C MET A 122 -16.51 -11.67 -15.74
N ILE A 123 -17.48 -11.38 -16.60
CA ILE A 123 -17.66 -12.08 -17.87
C ILE A 123 -16.83 -11.36 -18.93
N ILE A 124 -16.11 -12.12 -19.77
CA ILE A 124 -15.35 -11.55 -20.89
C ILE A 124 -15.95 -12.09 -22.19
N VAL A 125 -16.34 -11.20 -23.09
CA VAL A 125 -17.00 -11.53 -24.36
C VAL A 125 -16.14 -11.02 -25.51
N SER A 126 -15.67 -11.91 -26.38
CA SER A 126 -14.98 -11.55 -27.61
C SER A 126 -15.92 -11.77 -28.80
N ALA A 127 -16.07 -10.77 -29.66
CA ALA A 127 -16.95 -10.80 -30.83
C ALA A 127 -16.27 -10.20 -32.06
N SER A 128 -16.80 -10.53 -33.24
CA SER A 128 -16.31 -10.01 -34.50
C SER A 128 -17.12 -8.80 -34.94
N TYR A 129 -16.45 -7.75 -35.41
CA TYR A 129 -17.12 -6.66 -36.12
C TYR A 129 -17.46 -7.01 -37.56
N TYR A 130 -16.94 -8.12 -38.10
CA TYR A 130 -17.27 -8.55 -39.46
C TYR A 130 -18.73 -9.01 -39.55
N PRO A 131 -19.39 -8.82 -40.70
CA PRO A 131 -20.79 -9.20 -40.88
C PRO A 131 -21.01 -10.73 -40.89
N ALA A 132 -19.97 -11.54 -41.08
CA ALA A 132 -20.05 -13.00 -41.03
C ALA A 132 -18.81 -13.60 -40.33
N ASP A 133 -19.02 -14.66 -39.54
CA ASP A 133 -17.93 -15.33 -38.81
C ASP A 133 -17.08 -16.26 -39.68
N ASN A 134 -17.56 -16.64 -40.87
CA ASN A 134 -16.88 -17.57 -41.76
C ASN A 134 -15.98 -16.85 -42.77
N ARG A 135 -14.68 -16.77 -42.46
CA ARG A 135 -13.65 -16.31 -43.40
C ARG A 135 -13.57 -17.23 -44.62
N LYS A 136 -14.26 -16.87 -45.71
CA LYS A 136 -14.02 -17.45 -47.04
C LYS A 136 -13.25 -16.51 -47.97
N GLU A 137 -13.18 -15.20 -47.69
CA GLU A 137 -12.48 -14.20 -48.51
C GLU A 137 -11.81 -13.12 -47.64
N PHE A 138 -10.76 -12.49 -48.16
CA PHE A 138 -10.10 -11.33 -47.53
C PHE A 138 -11.01 -10.10 -47.62
N TYR A 139 -11.29 -9.45 -46.50
CA TYR A 139 -11.96 -8.16 -46.49
C TYR A 139 -11.01 -7.06 -46.98
N SER A 140 -11.52 -6.13 -47.79
CA SER A 140 -10.74 -4.95 -48.15
C SER A 140 -10.53 -4.08 -46.91
N MET A 141 -9.52 -3.21 -46.95
CA MET A 141 -9.29 -2.24 -45.88
C MET A 141 -10.53 -1.32 -45.70
N GLU A 142 -11.13 -0.90 -46.81
CA GLU A 142 -12.33 -0.04 -46.83
C GLU A 142 -13.55 -0.72 -46.18
N SER A 143 -13.79 -2.00 -46.49
CA SER A 143 -14.89 -2.75 -45.85
C SER A 143 -14.62 -2.95 -44.36
N THR A 144 -13.38 -3.28 -43.98
CA THR A 144 -13.00 -3.48 -42.58
C THR A 144 -13.20 -2.20 -41.74
N ILE A 145 -12.81 -1.04 -42.27
CA ILE A 145 -13.06 0.26 -41.61
C ILE A 145 -14.55 0.51 -41.46
N THR A 146 -15.34 0.21 -42.49
CA THR A 146 -16.81 0.36 -42.48
C THR A 146 -17.46 -0.54 -41.42
N ASP A 147 -16.97 -1.77 -41.30
CA ASP A 147 -17.44 -2.74 -40.30
C ASP A 147 -17.12 -2.27 -38.87
N CYS A 148 -15.86 -1.88 -38.61
CA CYS A 148 -15.45 -1.29 -37.33
C CYS A 148 -16.30 -0.07 -36.95
N ARG A 149 -16.57 0.81 -37.92
CA ARG A 149 -17.39 2.02 -37.72
C ARG A 149 -18.83 1.69 -37.33
N ASN A 150 -19.40 0.63 -37.89
CA ASN A 150 -20.81 0.28 -37.69
C ASN A 150 -21.06 -0.68 -36.51
N PHE A 151 -20.03 -1.32 -35.98
CA PHE A 151 -20.18 -2.34 -34.95
C PHE A 151 -20.88 -1.87 -33.68
N HIS A 152 -20.82 -0.58 -33.33
CA HIS A 152 -21.56 -0.01 -32.20
C HIS A 152 -23.09 -0.29 -32.28
N LYS A 153 -23.65 -0.33 -33.49
CA LYS A 153 -25.06 -0.66 -33.72
C LYS A 153 -25.35 -2.11 -33.37
N GLU A 154 -24.44 -3.00 -33.75
CA GLU A 154 -24.55 -4.43 -33.45
C GLU A 154 -24.39 -4.70 -31.95
N LEU A 155 -23.37 -4.08 -31.34
CA LEU A 155 -23.08 -4.21 -29.92
C LEU A 155 -24.30 -3.84 -29.07
N ARG A 156 -24.91 -2.69 -29.33
CA ARG A 156 -26.09 -2.20 -28.60
C ARG A 156 -27.34 -3.04 -28.87
N LYS A 157 -27.67 -3.24 -30.15
CA LYS A 157 -28.99 -3.80 -30.55
C LYS A 157 -29.06 -5.32 -30.38
N TYR A 158 -27.96 -6.05 -30.56
CA TYR A 158 -27.97 -7.51 -30.62
C TYR A 158 -27.06 -8.16 -29.57
N LEU A 159 -25.78 -7.81 -29.51
CA LEU A 159 -24.82 -8.55 -28.70
C LEU A 159 -25.02 -8.35 -27.19
N ILE A 160 -25.16 -7.10 -26.71
CA ILE A 160 -25.42 -6.83 -25.29
C ILE A 160 -26.72 -7.51 -24.82
N PRO A 161 -27.86 -7.37 -25.52
CA PRO A 161 -29.08 -8.11 -25.22
C PRO A 161 -28.92 -9.63 -25.23
N ALA A 162 -28.19 -10.20 -26.19
CA ALA A 162 -27.96 -11.65 -26.25
C ALA A 162 -27.18 -12.14 -25.03
N VAL A 163 -26.09 -11.46 -24.67
CA VAL A 163 -25.31 -11.78 -23.47
C VAL A 163 -26.15 -11.65 -22.20
N GLY A 164 -26.93 -10.57 -22.07
CA GLY A 164 -27.77 -10.36 -20.89
C GLY A 164 -28.93 -11.35 -20.74
N LYS A 165 -29.43 -11.91 -21.86
CA LYS A 165 -30.45 -12.97 -21.84
C LYS A 165 -29.88 -14.33 -21.45
N THR A 166 -28.62 -14.60 -21.81
CA THR A 166 -27.99 -15.89 -21.58
C THR A 166 -27.25 -15.97 -20.24
N TYR A 167 -26.68 -14.85 -19.78
CA TYR A 167 -25.80 -14.83 -18.61
C TYR A 167 -26.24 -13.81 -17.55
N ASN A 168 -25.86 -14.08 -16.30
CA ASN A 168 -26.18 -13.27 -15.13
C ASN A 168 -25.42 -11.93 -15.14
N THR A 169 -25.94 -10.94 -15.87
CA THR A 169 -25.37 -9.59 -15.96
C THR A 169 -26.24 -8.54 -15.27
N TYR A 170 -25.71 -7.35 -15.03
CA TYR A 170 -26.48 -6.23 -14.45
C TYR A 170 -27.64 -5.71 -15.32
N LEU A 171 -27.78 -6.20 -16.56
CA LEU A 171 -28.86 -5.83 -17.47
C LEU A 171 -30.18 -6.49 -17.01
N ARG A 172 -31.14 -5.69 -16.53
CA ARG A 172 -32.42 -6.19 -15.98
C ARG A 172 -33.49 -6.39 -17.05
N THR A 173 -33.58 -5.44 -17.97
CA THR A 173 -34.38 -5.56 -19.20
C THR A 173 -33.47 -5.39 -20.40
N PHE A 174 -33.89 -5.89 -21.56
CA PHE A 174 -33.04 -5.97 -22.76
C PHE A 174 -33.27 -4.81 -23.74
N ASP A 175 -33.74 -3.68 -23.23
CA ASP A 175 -34.04 -2.47 -23.99
C ASP A 175 -32.95 -1.40 -23.86
N ASP A 176 -33.04 -0.37 -24.69
CA ASP A 176 -32.06 0.73 -24.74
C ASP A 176 -31.93 1.51 -23.43
N ALA A 177 -33.02 1.62 -22.65
CA ALA A 177 -33.02 2.35 -21.39
C ALA A 177 -32.20 1.59 -20.34
N SER A 178 -32.40 0.29 -20.22
CA SER A 178 -31.64 -0.58 -19.31
C SER A 178 -30.17 -0.70 -19.73
N ILE A 179 -29.87 -0.77 -21.03
CA ILE A 179 -28.48 -0.67 -21.52
C ILE A 179 -27.88 0.63 -20.99
N THR A 180 -28.49 1.78 -21.27
CA THR A 180 -27.95 3.08 -20.84
C THR A 180 -27.80 3.18 -19.31
N ALA A 181 -28.80 2.72 -18.54
CA ALA A 181 -28.82 2.79 -17.09
C ALA A 181 -27.77 1.90 -16.40
N THR A 182 -27.29 0.85 -17.07
CA THR A 182 -26.36 -0.14 -16.51
C THR A 182 -24.95 -0.04 -17.09
N ARG A 183 -24.65 1.04 -17.82
CA ARG A 183 -23.35 1.27 -18.49
C ARG A 183 -22.15 1.23 -17.56
N GLU A 184 -22.34 1.60 -16.30
CA GLU A 184 -21.29 1.52 -15.27
C GLU A 184 -20.81 0.09 -15.02
N HIS A 185 -21.50 -0.95 -15.51
CA HIS A 185 -21.11 -2.37 -15.41
C HIS A 185 -20.54 -2.96 -16.71
N ARG A 186 -20.22 -2.11 -17.70
CA ARG A 186 -19.66 -2.55 -19.00
C ARG A 186 -18.40 -1.80 -19.40
N ALA A 187 -17.51 -2.56 -20.02
CA ALA A 187 -16.28 -2.09 -20.64
C ALA A 187 -16.24 -2.57 -22.10
N TYR A 188 -15.69 -1.75 -23.00
CA TYR A 188 -15.50 -2.12 -24.40
C TYR A 188 -14.07 -1.83 -24.86
N GLY A 189 -13.43 -2.78 -25.52
CA GLY A 189 -12.07 -2.64 -26.00
C GLY A 189 -11.78 -3.42 -27.25
N GLY A 190 -10.58 -3.26 -27.79
CA GLY A 190 -10.13 -4.07 -28.90
C GLY A 190 -8.70 -3.77 -29.32
N PHE A 191 -8.13 -4.73 -30.06
CA PHE A 191 -6.76 -4.66 -30.57
C PHE A 191 -6.74 -4.24 -32.04
N SER A 192 -5.82 -3.35 -32.46
CA SER A 192 -5.62 -2.97 -33.86
C SER A 192 -6.90 -2.40 -34.50
N MET A 193 -7.50 -3.04 -35.50
CA MET A 193 -8.82 -2.67 -36.03
C MET A 193 -9.93 -2.68 -34.96
N GLY A 194 -9.80 -3.53 -33.94
CA GLY A 194 -10.66 -3.49 -32.75
C GLY A 194 -10.48 -2.22 -31.91
N ALA A 195 -9.28 -1.63 -31.88
CA ALA A 195 -9.05 -0.33 -31.24
C ALA A 195 -9.74 0.80 -32.04
N LEU A 196 -9.66 0.75 -33.39
CA LEU A 196 -10.44 1.65 -34.25
C LEU A 196 -11.95 1.53 -33.99
N SER A 197 -12.47 0.31 -33.85
CA SER A 197 -13.87 0.07 -33.44
C SER A 197 -14.17 0.66 -32.05
N THR A 198 -13.22 0.59 -31.11
CA THR A 198 -13.33 1.19 -29.78
C THR A 198 -13.47 2.71 -29.84
N TRP A 199 -12.65 3.38 -30.66
CA TRP A 199 -12.77 4.83 -30.87
C TRP A 199 -14.10 5.23 -31.51
N TYR A 200 -14.59 4.44 -32.48
CA TYR A 200 -15.92 4.66 -33.06
C TYR A 200 -17.06 4.43 -32.08
N GLN A 201 -16.92 3.47 -31.16
CA GLN A 201 -17.88 3.26 -30.08
C GLN A 201 -17.98 4.49 -29.18
N ILE A 202 -16.85 5.06 -28.77
CA ILE A 202 -16.80 6.28 -27.96
C ILE A 202 -17.45 7.44 -28.72
N ALA A 203 -17.17 7.57 -30.02
CA ALA A 203 -17.68 8.65 -30.86
C ALA A 203 -19.20 8.58 -31.06
N PHE A 204 -19.75 7.41 -31.38
CA PHE A 204 -21.14 7.27 -31.80
C PHE A 204 -22.09 6.85 -30.70
N ASP A 205 -21.63 6.10 -29.70
CA ASP A 205 -22.48 5.63 -28.61
C ASP A 205 -21.68 5.43 -27.30
N PRO A 206 -21.27 6.54 -26.64
CA PRO A 206 -20.60 6.49 -25.34
C PRO A 206 -21.52 5.99 -24.20
N ALA A 207 -22.80 5.76 -24.47
CA ALA A 207 -23.79 5.31 -23.49
C ALA A 207 -23.69 3.80 -23.18
N VAL A 208 -23.01 3.00 -23.99
CA VAL A 208 -23.01 1.54 -23.80
C VAL A 208 -22.12 1.06 -22.67
N ALA A 209 -21.04 1.78 -22.37
CA ALA A 209 -20.00 1.36 -21.45
C ALA A 209 -19.41 2.56 -20.70
N LYS A 210 -18.84 2.28 -19.53
CA LYS A 210 -18.09 3.25 -18.73
C LYS A 210 -16.60 3.25 -19.07
N TYR A 211 -16.04 2.09 -19.37
CA TYR A 211 -14.61 1.92 -19.59
C TYR A 211 -14.32 1.55 -21.03
N TYR A 212 -13.27 2.12 -21.59
CA TYR A 212 -12.84 1.90 -22.98
C TYR A 212 -11.35 1.55 -23.06
N LEU A 213 -11.04 0.49 -23.82
CA LEU A 213 -9.67 -0.05 -23.94
C LEU A 213 -9.22 -0.12 -25.42
N PRO A 214 -8.79 1.00 -26.03
CA PRO A 214 -8.11 0.94 -27.32
C PRO A 214 -6.69 0.37 -27.13
N LEU A 215 -6.38 -0.75 -27.79
CA LEU A 215 -5.12 -1.47 -27.66
C LEU A 215 -4.37 -1.44 -29.00
N SER A 216 -3.26 -0.71 -29.08
CA SER A 216 -2.42 -0.55 -30.27
C SER A 216 -3.21 -0.12 -31.51
N GLY A 217 -3.88 1.04 -31.47
CA GLY A 217 -4.55 1.60 -32.65
C GLY A 217 -5.20 2.99 -32.46
N ASP A 218 -5.04 3.84 -33.47
CA ASP A 218 -5.59 5.20 -33.52
C ASP A 218 -6.98 5.30 -34.22
N LEU A 219 -7.57 6.49 -34.16
CA LEU A 219 -8.86 6.82 -34.77
C LEU A 219 -8.68 7.30 -36.22
N TRP A 220 -9.35 6.64 -37.17
CA TRP A 220 -9.32 6.99 -38.58
C TRP A 220 -10.65 7.60 -39.02
N VAL A 221 -10.64 8.87 -39.42
CA VAL A 221 -11.82 9.60 -39.92
C VAL A 221 -11.56 10.04 -41.36
N TYR A 222 -12.59 10.02 -42.21
CA TYR A 222 -12.51 10.42 -43.61
C TYR A 222 -13.58 11.49 -43.92
N ASP A 223 -13.29 12.44 -44.81
CA ASP A 223 -14.32 13.34 -45.35
C ASP A 223 -15.16 12.69 -46.46
N GLU A 224 -16.11 13.47 -46.98
CA GLU A 224 -16.95 13.16 -48.12
C GLU A 224 -16.20 12.81 -49.41
N ASN A 225 -14.92 13.19 -49.54
CA ASN A 225 -14.07 12.86 -50.69
C ASN A 225 -13.16 11.65 -50.42
N ASN A 226 -13.42 10.87 -49.37
CA ASN A 226 -12.60 9.74 -48.92
C ASN A 226 -11.15 10.11 -48.55
N GLN A 227 -10.87 11.36 -48.18
CA GLN A 227 -9.57 11.77 -47.69
C GLN A 227 -9.47 11.60 -46.16
N LYS A 228 -8.44 10.87 -45.68
CA LYS A 228 -8.21 10.66 -44.24
C LYS A 228 -7.87 11.98 -43.56
N TYR A 229 -8.49 12.24 -42.41
CA TYR A 229 -8.21 13.37 -41.55
C TYR A 229 -6.80 13.25 -40.97
N SER A 230 -6.17 14.40 -40.72
CA SER A 230 -5.01 14.46 -39.83
C SER A 230 -5.43 14.05 -38.41
N THR A 231 -4.47 13.59 -37.60
CA THR A 231 -4.72 13.18 -36.21
C THR A 231 -5.39 14.29 -35.38
N GLU A 232 -4.97 15.55 -35.58
CA GLU A 232 -5.54 16.73 -34.92
C GLU A 232 -7.01 16.93 -35.30
N LYS A 233 -7.31 16.82 -36.61
CA LYS A 233 -8.68 16.94 -37.12
C LYS A 233 -9.55 15.76 -36.64
N ALA A 234 -8.99 14.57 -36.50
CA ALA A 234 -9.67 13.40 -35.93
C ALA A 234 -9.98 13.58 -34.43
N ALA A 235 -9.03 14.10 -33.63
CA ALA A 235 -9.25 14.42 -32.21
C ALA A 235 -10.34 15.47 -32.02
N THR A 236 -10.30 16.54 -32.82
CA THR A 236 -11.34 17.59 -32.82
C THR A 236 -12.70 17.02 -33.22
N TRP A 237 -12.72 16.13 -34.22
CA TRP A 237 -13.95 15.45 -34.63
C TRP A 237 -14.52 14.58 -33.50
N LEU A 238 -13.67 13.84 -32.77
CA LEU A 238 -14.10 13.00 -31.65
C LEU A 238 -14.70 13.84 -30.50
N ASP A 239 -14.01 14.90 -30.07
CA ASP A 239 -14.51 15.87 -29.11
C ASP A 239 -15.90 16.40 -29.53
N ALA A 240 -16.03 16.81 -30.80
CA ALA A 240 -17.30 17.30 -31.34
C ALA A 240 -18.41 16.24 -31.37
N GLN A 241 -18.11 14.95 -31.58
CA GLN A 241 -19.13 13.90 -31.49
C GLN A 241 -19.60 13.70 -30.05
N ILE A 242 -18.69 13.59 -29.09
CA ILE A 242 -19.04 13.37 -27.67
C ILE A 242 -19.85 14.55 -27.13
N ARG A 243 -19.52 15.79 -27.52
CA ARG A 243 -20.29 16.99 -27.11
C ARG A 243 -21.75 17.01 -27.57
N LYS A 244 -22.11 16.24 -28.61
CA LYS A 244 -23.52 16.08 -29.03
C LYS A 244 -24.32 15.20 -28.07
N THR A 245 -23.64 14.52 -27.15
CA THR A 245 -24.23 13.64 -26.15
C THR A 245 -24.27 14.33 -24.77
N PRO A 246 -25.05 13.83 -23.80
CA PRO A 246 -25.04 14.37 -22.44
C PRO A 246 -23.76 14.03 -21.65
N TYR A 247 -22.89 13.16 -22.16
CA TYR A 247 -21.73 12.65 -21.43
C TYR A 247 -20.57 13.65 -21.36
N ARG A 248 -19.88 13.66 -20.23
CA ARG A 248 -18.74 14.53 -19.90
C ARG A 248 -17.55 13.69 -19.44
N HIS A 249 -16.41 14.34 -19.16
CA HIS A 249 -15.17 13.65 -18.79
C HIS A 249 -15.33 12.68 -17.61
N SER A 250 -16.18 12.98 -16.62
CA SER A 250 -16.47 12.11 -15.47
C SER A 250 -17.24 10.84 -15.82
N ASP A 251 -17.84 10.78 -17.01
CA ASP A 251 -18.78 9.73 -17.38
C ASP A 251 -18.12 8.55 -18.09
N PHE A 252 -16.91 8.66 -18.60
CA PHE A 252 -16.21 7.54 -19.24
C PHE A 252 -14.72 7.60 -18.94
N LYS A 253 -14.06 6.44 -18.97
CA LYS A 253 -12.62 6.31 -18.75
C LYS A 253 -11.99 5.56 -19.91
N ILE A 254 -10.88 6.08 -20.43
CA ILE A 254 -10.12 5.50 -21.54
C ILE A 254 -8.75 5.07 -21.01
N LEU A 255 -8.46 3.77 -21.11
CA LEU A 255 -7.14 3.20 -20.82
C LEU A 255 -6.56 2.70 -22.14
N ALA A 256 -5.74 3.53 -22.77
CA ALA A 256 -5.09 3.24 -24.04
C ALA A 256 -3.73 2.57 -23.81
N TYR A 257 -3.33 1.66 -24.70
CA TYR A 257 -2.07 0.92 -24.58
C TYR A 257 -1.37 0.78 -25.93
N SER A 258 -0.05 0.91 -25.95
CA SER A 258 0.76 0.63 -27.15
C SER A 258 2.16 0.17 -26.77
N GLY A 259 2.93 -0.29 -27.74
CA GLY A 259 4.34 -0.66 -27.57
C GLY A 259 5.27 0.31 -28.30
N THR A 260 6.47 0.59 -27.82
CA THR A 260 7.38 1.57 -28.47
C THR A 260 7.74 1.22 -29.92
N ASP A 261 7.68 -0.07 -30.25
CA ASP A 261 8.05 -0.63 -31.55
C ASP A 261 6.80 -1.06 -32.35
N ASP A 262 5.61 -0.73 -31.84
CA ASP A 262 4.33 -1.01 -32.50
C ASP A 262 4.12 -0.05 -33.67
N ILE A 263 3.64 -0.58 -34.79
CA ILE A 263 3.34 0.21 -36.00
C ILE A 263 2.28 1.29 -35.75
N ALA A 264 1.41 1.10 -34.76
CA ALA A 264 0.36 2.04 -34.38
C ALA A 264 0.85 3.11 -33.39
N TYR A 265 2.00 2.90 -32.73
CA TYR A 265 2.43 3.70 -31.59
C TYR A 265 2.49 5.19 -31.86
N GLN A 266 3.14 5.60 -32.96
CA GLN A 266 3.32 7.01 -33.27
C GLN A 266 1.99 7.72 -33.54
N ALA A 267 1.05 7.04 -34.21
CA ALA A 267 -0.26 7.60 -34.52
C ALA A 267 -1.16 7.66 -33.28
N GLU A 268 -1.13 6.61 -32.45
CA GLU A 268 -1.91 6.52 -31.21
C GLU A 268 -1.40 7.49 -30.15
N LYS A 269 -0.08 7.55 -29.92
CA LYS A 269 0.55 8.55 -29.07
C LYS A 269 0.13 9.95 -29.46
N LYS A 270 0.26 10.29 -30.75
CA LYS A 270 -0.14 11.61 -31.26
C LYS A 270 -1.64 11.87 -31.05
N LEU A 271 -2.50 10.87 -31.19
CA LEU A 271 -3.92 11.02 -30.89
C LEU A 271 -4.16 11.36 -29.43
N ILE A 272 -3.53 10.64 -28.49
CA ILE A 272 -3.63 10.92 -27.05
C ILE A 272 -3.17 12.34 -26.73
N GLU A 273 -2.03 12.76 -27.29
CA GLU A 273 -1.51 14.12 -27.15
C GLU A 273 -2.51 15.17 -27.64
N MET A 274 -3.18 14.92 -28.77
CA MET A 274 -4.18 15.84 -29.29
C MET A 274 -5.47 15.83 -28.46
N LEU A 275 -5.89 14.69 -27.93
CA LEU A 275 -7.08 14.61 -27.07
C LEU A 275 -6.89 15.35 -25.75
N ASP A 276 -5.70 15.30 -25.16
CA ASP A 276 -5.35 16.04 -23.94
C ASP A 276 -5.52 17.57 -24.08
N GLN A 277 -5.33 18.11 -25.29
CA GLN A 277 -5.61 19.52 -25.58
C GLN A 277 -7.10 19.88 -25.48
N HIS A 278 -8.00 18.89 -25.50
CA HIS A 278 -9.44 19.03 -25.28
C HIS A 278 -9.82 18.77 -23.79
N ALA A 279 -9.04 19.32 -22.86
CA ALA A 279 -9.06 19.10 -21.39
C ALA A 279 -10.45 19.03 -20.71
N SER A 280 -11.44 19.75 -21.23
CA SER A 280 -12.82 19.71 -20.69
C SER A 280 -13.53 18.36 -20.85
N LEU A 281 -13.11 17.53 -21.81
CA LEU A 281 -13.63 16.17 -22.06
C LEU A 281 -12.58 15.09 -21.82
N PHE A 282 -11.30 15.38 -22.02
CA PHE A 282 -10.21 14.43 -21.83
C PHE A 282 -9.15 15.03 -20.91
N ASN A 283 -9.07 14.53 -19.71
CA ASN A 283 -8.07 14.88 -18.72
C ASN A 283 -7.03 13.76 -18.69
N TYR A 284 -5.88 13.99 -19.33
CA TYR A 284 -4.78 13.03 -19.35
C TYR A 284 -4.12 12.92 -17.98
N SER A 285 -3.74 11.70 -17.63
CA SER A 285 -2.93 11.42 -16.45
C SER A 285 -2.03 10.22 -16.67
N THR A 286 -0.81 10.31 -16.15
CA THR A 286 0.12 9.17 -16.04
C THR A 286 -0.28 8.19 -14.94
N ASN A 287 -1.09 8.62 -13.97
CA ASN A 287 -1.73 7.73 -13.01
C ASN A 287 -3.14 7.40 -13.48
N SER A 288 -3.41 6.14 -13.81
CA SER A 288 -4.72 5.73 -14.31
C SER A 288 -5.86 5.98 -13.31
N ASN A 289 -5.60 6.16 -12.01
CA ASN A 289 -6.62 6.52 -11.01
C ASN A 289 -6.97 8.02 -10.99
N GLN A 290 -6.25 8.84 -11.76
CA GLN A 290 -6.46 10.27 -11.92
C GLN A 290 -6.85 10.55 -13.38
N GLY A 291 -7.68 11.57 -13.61
CA GLY A 291 -8.17 11.90 -14.95
C GLY A 291 -9.09 10.82 -15.55
N ASN A 292 -9.36 10.95 -16.85
CA ASN A 292 -10.23 10.02 -17.59
C ASN A 292 -9.62 9.54 -18.90
N LEU A 293 -8.41 10.00 -19.24
CA LEU A 293 -7.60 9.54 -20.35
C LEU A 293 -6.25 9.07 -19.82
N HIS A 294 -5.90 7.82 -20.05
CA HIS A 294 -4.63 7.25 -19.65
C HIS A 294 -4.01 6.53 -20.85
N PHE A 295 -2.68 6.59 -20.95
CA PHE A 295 -1.93 5.92 -22.02
C PHE A 295 -0.68 5.28 -21.45
N SER A 296 -0.64 3.95 -21.48
CA SER A 296 0.51 3.15 -21.03
C SER A 296 1.31 2.67 -22.24
N VAL A 297 2.64 2.78 -22.14
CA VAL A 297 3.54 2.39 -23.22
C VAL A 297 4.44 1.26 -22.77
N LEU A 298 4.47 0.15 -23.51
CA LEU A 298 5.37 -0.95 -23.22
C LEU A 298 6.66 -0.84 -24.05
N SER A 299 7.80 -0.79 -23.37
CA SER A 299 9.10 -0.80 -24.05
C SER A 299 9.28 -2.06 -24.88
N GLU A 300 9.77 -1.91 -26.12
CA GLU A 300 9.99 -3.00 -27.09
C GLU A 300 8.71 -3.79 -27.45
N GLY A 301 7.54 -3.24 -27.14
CA GLY A 301 6.25 -3.82 -27.53
C GLY A 301 6.03 -3.68 -29.02
N VAL A 302 5.59 -4.75 -29.69
CA VAL A 302 5.26 -4.76 -31.13
C VAL A 302 3.82 -5.20 -31.37
N HIS A 303 3.32 -5.01 -32.60
CA HIS A 303 1.92 -5.19 -33.00
C HIS A 303 1.44 -6.66 -33.04
N ASN A 304 1.29 -7.32 -31.88
CA ASN A 304 0.79 -8.69 -31.78
C ASN A 304 0.12 -9.01 -30.40
N TYR A 305 -0.53 -10.18 -30.32
CA TYR A 305 -1.28 -10.58 -29.12
C TYR A 305 -0.43 -10.93 -27.89
N LYS A 306 0.88 -11.21 -28.02
CA LYS A 306 1.78 -11.39 -26.85
C LYS A 306 1.81 -10.11 -26.00
N TYR A 307 1.81 -8.95 -26.65
CA TYR A 307 1.82 -7.66 -25.97
C TYR A 307 0.41 -7.21 -25.56
N VAL A 308 -0.61 -7.56 -26.35
CA VAL A 308 -2.03 -7.40 -25.94
C VAL A 308 -2.33 -8.11 -24.62
N ASN A 309 -1.75 -9.29 -24.38
CA ASN A 309 -1.86 -9.95 -23.08
C ASN A 309 -1.35 -9.09 -21.93
N GLN A 310 -0.22 -8.41 -22.11
CA GLN A 310 0.35 -7.53 -21.08
C GLN A 310 -0.54 -6.31 -20.87
N TYR A 311 -1.06 -5.71 -21.96
CA TYR A 311 -2.01 -4.61 -21.87
C TYR A 311 -3.27 -5.01 -21.10
N LEU A 312 -3.85 -6.17 -21.40
CA LEU A 312 -5.04 -6.68 -20.70
C LEU A 312 -4.75 -7.10 -19.26
N MET A 313 -3.55 -7.61 -18.96
CA MET A 313 -3.13 -7.92 -17.59
C MET A 313 -3.14 -6.67 -16.71
N ASP A 314 -2.67 -5.55 -17.25
CA ASP A 314 -2.70 -4.26 -16.56
C ASP A 314 -4.11 -3.65 -16.54
N ALA A 315 -4.80 -3.64 -17.68
CA ALA A 315 -6.08 -2.95 -17.82
C ALA A 315 -7.22 -3.59 -17.04
N MET A 316 -7.37 -4.92 -17.07
CA MET A 316 -8.55 -5.59 -16.51
C MET A 316 -8.71 -5.39 -14.98
N PRO A 317 -7.64 -5.46 -14.16
CA PRO A 317 -7.71 -5.10 -12.73
C PRO A 317 -8.19 -3.67 -12.45
N GLN A 318 -8.00 -2.75 -13.40
CA GLN A 318 -8.37 -1.34 -13.25
C GLN A 318 -9.85 -1.08 -13.61
N LEU A 319 -10.51 -2.02 -14.29
CA LEU A 319 -11.91 -1.91 -14.66
C LEU A 319 -12.81 -2.05 -13.43
N TRP A 320 -13.79 -1.13 -13.30
CA TRP A 320 -14.73 -1.03 -12.16
C TRP A 320 -14.08 -0.74 -10.81
N GLY A 321 -12.76 -0.59 -10.79
CA GLY A 321 -11.98 -0.80 -9.59
C GLY A 321 -12.24 -2.16 -8.96
N GLN A 322 -11.46 -2.45 -7.94
CA GLN A 322 -11.66 -3.54 -6.98
C GLN A 322 -11.01 -4.87 -7.37
N THR A 323 -10.02 -5.21 -6.56
CA THR A 323 -9.84 -6.57 -6.09
C THR A 323 -11.12 -7.02 -5.38
N LYS A 324 -11.52 -8.30 -5.50
CA LYS A 324 -12.54 -8.86 -4.61
C LYS A 324 -11.95 -8.94 -3.21
N GLY A 325 -12.39 -8.02 -2.36
CA GLY A 325 -11.69 -7.52 -1.18
C GLY A 325 -11.37 -6.07 -1.51
N GLY A 326 -12.20 -5.13 -1.06
CA GLY A 326 -12.10 -3.72 -1.46
C GLY A 326 -10.70 -3.13 -1.22
N GLU A 327 -10.47 -1.88 -1.64
CA GLU A 327 -9.24 -1.16 -1.29
C GLU A 327 -8.93 -1.38 0.21
N TYR A 328 -7.76 -1.93 0.52
CA TYR A 328 -7.33 -2.12 1.91
C TYR A 328 -6.97 -0.74 2.46
N TRP A 329 -7.75 -0.26 3.43
CA TRP A 329 -7.62 1.09 3.97
C TRP A 329 -6.47 1.17 4.95
N LEU A 330 -5.61 2.16 4.72
CA LEU A 330 -4.49 2.53 5.56
C LEU A 330 -4.79 3.94 6.06
N GLY A 331 -5.16 4.07 7.32
CA GLY A 331 -5.58 5.37 7.85
C GLY A 331 -4.94 5.75 9.17
N ALA A 332 -5.22 6.98 9.59
CA ALA A 332 -4.93 7.45 10.94
C ALA A 332 -6.12 8.22 11.53
N ASP A 333 -6.32 8.08 12.85
CA ASP A 333 -7.10 9.04 13.62
C ASP A 333 -6.25 10.27 13.87
N VAL A 334 -6.62 11.40 13.28
CA VAL A 334 -5.85 12.66 13.34
C VAL A 334 -6.61 13.75 14.09
N SER A 335 -7.59 13.38 14.91
CA SER A 335 -8.44 14.36 15.59
C SER A 335 -7.72 15.18 16.66
N GLY A 336 -6.48 14.85 17.03
CA GLY A 336 -5.65 15.67 17.91
C GLY A 336 -4.99 16.87 17.21
N THR A 337 -4.95 16.87 15.88
CA THR A 337 -4.23 17.86 15.06
C THR A 337 -4.56 19.30 15.42
N THR A 338 -5.84 19.71 15.41
CA THR A 338 -6.22 21.10 15.68
C THR A 338 -5.90 21.55 17.10
N MET A 339 -5.94 20.64 18.07
CA MET A 339 -5.52 20.91 19.45
C MET A 339 -4.00 21.12 19.54
N MET A 340 -3.22 20.30 18.84
CA MET A 340 -1.76 20.44 18.80
C MET A 340 -1.35 21.76 18.13
N GLU A 341 -1.98 22.10 17.00
CA GLU A 341 -1.78 23.38 16.31
C GLU A 341 -2.12 24.57 17.21
N ALA A 342 -3.24 24.52 17.94
CA ALA A 342 -3.63 25.57 18.88
C ALA A 342 -2.62 25.76 20.03
N ARG A 343 -1.78 24.76 20.31
CA ARG A 343 -0.67 24.81 21.27
C ARG A 343 0.66 25.24 20.65
N GLY A 344 0.67 25.57 19.35
CA GLY A 344 1.86 26.02 18.62
C GLY A 344 2.75 24.89 18.10
N VAL A 345 2.28 23.64 18.13
CA VAL A 345 3.00 22.50 17.55
C VAL A 345 2.97 22.59 16.03
N LYS A 346 4.09 22.26 15.39
CA LYS A 346 4.20 22.09 13.93
C LYS A 346 4.65 20.68 13.63
N PHE A 347 4.17 20.09 12.54
CA PHE A 347 4.62 18.76 12.11
C PHE A 347 5.63 18.89 10.99
N TYR A 348 6.59 17.98 10.96
CA TYR A 348 7.67 17.99 9.99
C TYR A 348 7.76 16.63 9.28
N ASN A 349 7.98 16.65 7.97
CA ASN A 349 8.31 15.43 7.23
C ASN A 349 9.78 15.00 7.45
N GLU A 350 10.18 13.93 6.78
CA GLU A 350 11.53 13.36 6.85
C GLU A 350 12.64 14.31 6.35
N ASN A 351 12.29 15.31 5.53
CA ASN A 351 13.20 16.33 5.05
C ASN A 351 13.33 17.52 6.02
N GLY A 352 12.59 17.51 7.14
CA GLY A 352 12.54 18.63 8.08
C GLY A 352 11.68 19.79 7.59
N GLU A 353 10.83 19.58 6.60
CA GLU A 353 9.91 20.57 6.05
C GLU A 353 8.60 20.54 6.83
N VAL A 354 8.03 21.73 7.10
CA VAL A 354 6.72 21.82 7.78
C VAL A 354 5.63 21.23 6.86
N ARG A 355 4.73 20.45 7.46
CA ARG A 355 3.55 19.89 6.79
C ARG A 355 2.29 20.07 7.62
N GLU A 356 1.15 20.16 6.95
CA GLU A 356 -0.15 19.95 7.59
C GLU A 356 -0.31 18.45 7.88
N ASN A 357 -0.97 18.06 8.98
CA ASN A 357 -0.92 16.66 9.43
C ASN A 357 -1.64 15.67 8.48
N THR A 358 -2.76 16.05 7.85
CA THR A 358 -3.43 15.18 6.86
C THR A 358 -2.60 15.02 5.59
N GLU A 359 -1.91 16.08 5.16
CA GLU A 359 -0.91 16.03 4.08
C GLU A 359 0.25 15.11 4.46
N LEU A 360 0.76 15.20 5.68
CA LEU A 360 1.83 14.33 6.18
C LEU A 360 1.41 12.87 6.25
N MET A 361 0.19 12.57 6.73
CA MET A 361 -0.33 11.19 6.74
C MET A 361 -0.47 10.65 5.31
N LYS A 362 -0.89 11.49 4.35
CA LYS A 362 -0.94 11.14 2.92
C LYS A 362 0.45 10.84 2.37
N GLU A 363 1.45 11.67 2.69
CA GLU A 363 2.86 11.47 2.33
C GLU A 363 3.40 10.13 2.86
N LEU A 364 2.96 9.70 4.04
CA LEU A 364 3.30 8.41 4.65
C LEU A 364 2.50 7.21 4.12
N GLY A 365 1.70 7.39 3.06
CA GLY A 365 1.00 6.32 2.37
C GLY A 365 -0.43 6.06 2.86
N MET A 366 -0.95 6.83 3.82
CA MET A 366 -2.32 6.68 4.28
C MET A 366 -3.31 7.24 3.26
N ASN A 367 -4.44 6.55 3.08
CA ASN A 367 -5.52 6.91 2.16
C ASN A 367 -6.85 7.21 2.88
N ALA A 368 -6.88 7.15 4.21
CA ALA A 368 -8.06 7.49 5.00
C ALA A 368 -7.73 8.21 6.30
N VAL A 369 -8.67 9.01 6.79
CA VAL A 369 -8.64 9.59 8.14
C VAL A 369 -9.83 9.13 8.96
N ARG A 370 -9.61 8.98 10.25
CA ARG A 370 -10.64 8.78 11.27
C ARG A 370 -10.75 10.05 12.11
N LEU A 371 -11.98 10.49 12.37
CA LEU A 371 -12.27 11.70 13.12
C LEU A 371 -13.27 11.44 14.23
N ARG A 372 -12.86 11.61 15.48
CA ARG A 372 -13.73 11.49 16.65
C ARG A 372 -14.65 12.69 16.81
N VAL A 373 -15.88 12.44 17.23
CA VAL A 373 -16.95 13.43 17.37
C VAL A 373 -17.53 13.37 18.79
N TRP A 374 -17.45 14.51 19.48
CA TRP A 374 -18.03 14.77 20.79
C TRP A 374 -19.27 15.66 20.66
N VAL A 375 -20.15 15.62 21.68
CA VAL A 375 -21.44 16.34 21.66
C VAL A 375 -21.25 17.82 21.98
N ASN A 376 -20.82 18.16 23.20
CA ASN A 376 -20.52 19.52 23.64
C ASN A 376 -19.17 19.60 24.38
N PRO A 377 -18.05 19.43 23.68
CA PRO A 377 -16.75 19.35 24.34
C PRO A 377 -16.25 20.69 24.85
N THR A 378 -15.58 20.65 26.01
CA THR A 378 -14.91 21.83 26.57
C THR A 378 -13.72 22.22 25.69
N GLY A 379 -13.66 23.47 25.26
CA GLY A 379 -12.61 23.97 24.35
C GLY A 379 -12.89 23.74 22.85
N GLY A 380 -13.98 23.07 22.49
CA GLY A 380 -14.45 22.95 21.10
C GLY A 380 -13.73 21.89 20.24
N PHE A 381 -12.61 21.32 20.69
CA PHE A 381 -11.94 20.24 19.95
C PHE A 381 -12.83 19.00 19.88
N SER A 382 -12.82 18.33 18.72
CA SER A 382 -13.72 17.21 18.40
C SER A 382 -15.23 17.56 18.38
N SER A 383 -15.62 18.85 18.39
CA SER A 383 -17.00 19.24 18.06
C SER A 383 -17.27 19.02 16.56
N LYS A 384 -18.53 19.06 16.13
CA LYS A 384 -18.87 18.95 14.69
C LYS A 384 -18.22 20.05 13.84
N GLU A 385 -17.99 21.24 14.40
CA GLU A 385 -17.29 22.34 13.73
C GLU A 385 -15.79 22.07 13.59
N ASP A 386 -15.16 21.47 14.59
CA ASP A 386 -13.75 21.06 14.52
C ASP A 386 -13.55 19.89 13.55
N VAL A 387 -14.45 18.91 13.58
CA VAL A 387 -14.51 17.80 12.63
C VAL A 387 -14.66 18.30 11.21
N LEU A 388 -15.50 19.32 10.95
CA LEU A 388 -15.61 19.93 9.62
C LEU A 388 -14.26 20.49 9.14
N LYS A 389 -13.49 21.15 10.00
CA LYS A 389 -12.16 21.69 9.61
C LYS A 389 -11.24 20.56 9.15
N LEU A 390 -11.11 19.50 9.93
CA LEU A 390 -10.25 18.37 9.59
C LEU A 390 -10.76 17.58 8.37
N ALA A 391 -12.07 17.44 8.23
CA ALA A 391 -12.68 16.76 7.10
C ALA A 391 -12.47 17.53 5.77
N LEU A 392 -12.45 18.87 5.81
CA LEU A 392 -12.08 19.69 4.65
C LEU A 392 -10.62 19.46 4.24
N ARG A 393 -9.70 19.44 5.21
CA ARG A 393 -8.27 19.16 4.93
C ARG A 393 -8.07 17.76 4.36
N ALA A 394 -8.72 16.75 4.94
CA ALA A 394 -8.67 15.39 4.41
C ALA A 394 -9.25 15.26 2.99
N LYS A 395 -10.31 16.03 2.67
CA LYS A 395 -10.87 16.11 1.32
C LYS A 395 -9.87 16.69 0.32
N GLU A 396 -9.13 17.74 0.68
CA GLU A 396 -8.07 18.32 -0.17
C GLU A 396 -6.98 17.28 -0.51
N GLN A 397 -6.73 16.32 0.37
CA GLN A 397 -5.78 15.21 0.17
C GLN A 397 -6.39 13.97 -0.50
N CYS A 398 -7.65 14.05 -0.94
CA CYS A 398 -8.41 12.93 -1.50
C CYS A 398 -8.40 11.70 -0.57
N MET A 399 -8.50 11.90 0.75
CA MET A 399 -8.55 10.83 1.74
C MET A 399 -9.99 10.46 2.07
N ALA A 400 -10.26 9.17 2.24
CA ALA A 400 -11.56 8.71 2.72
C ALA A 400 -11.77 9.08 4.19
N ILE A 401 -13.01 9.38 4.58
CA ILE A 401 -13.31 9.90 5.92
C ILE A 401 -14.19 8.92 6.70
N MET A 402 -13.72 8.54 7.90
CA MET A 402 -14.46 7.84 8.93
C MET A 402 -14.79 8.80 10.07
N LEU A 403 -16.05 8.83 10.51
CA LEU A 403 -16.43 9.50 11.75
C LEU A 403 -16.60 8.51 12.89
N SER A 404 -16.07 8.83 14.07
CA SER A 404 -16.31 8.06 15.30
C SER A 404 -17.16 8.87 16.27
N PHE A 405 -18.46 8.57 16.39
CA PHE A 405 -19.32 9.25 17.35
C PHE A 405 -19.15 8.63 18.74
N HIS A 406 -18.65 9.41 19.70
CA HIS A 406 -18.51 8.95 21.08
C HIS A 406 -19.81 9.06 21.89
N TYR A 407 -20.76 9.88 21.43
CA TYR A 407 -21.98 10.25 22.15
C TYR A 407 -21.72 10.70 23.60
N SER A 408 -20.66 11.47 23.79
CA SER A 408 -20.18 12.02 25.07
C SER A 408 -19.63 13.42 24.83
N ASP A 409 -19.52 14.24 25.89
CA ASP A 409 -18.83 15.53 25.87
C ASP A 409 -17.29 15.39 25.98
N SER A 410 -16.81 14.17 26.20
CA SER A 410 -15.37 13.85 26.34
C SER A 410 -15.09 12.39 25.94
N TRP A 411 -13.88 11.90 26.22
CA TRP A 411 -13.48 10.51 25.94
C TRP A 411 -14.50 9.47 26.45
N SER A 412 -14.84 8.54 25.55
CA SER A 412 -15.63 7.35 25.83
C SER A 412 -14.74 6.14 25.53
N ASP A 413 -14.59 5.26 26.51
CA ASP A 413 -13.74 4.08 26.46
C ASP A 413 -14.44 2.94 27.26
N PRO A 414 -13.89 1.72 27.32
CA PRO A 414 -14.55 0.60 27.99
C PRO A 414 -14.78 0.83 29.49
N ALA A 415 -14.04 1.72 30.14
CA ALA A 415 -14.19 2.04 31.56
C ALA A 415 -15.21 3.16 31.81
N LYS A 416 -15.55 3.99 30.81
CA LYS A 416 -16.51 5.09 30.95
C LYS A 416 -17.27 5.39 29.65
N GLN A 417 -18.59 5.51 29.76
CA GLN A 417 -19.49 5.96 28.69
C GLN A 417 -20.47 7.02 29.21
N PRO A 418 -19.97 8.20 29.64
CA PRO A 418 -20.79 9.19 30.32
C PRO A 418 -21.82 9.82 29.39
N VAL A 419 -23.01 10.10 29.93
CA VAL A 419 -24.05 10.84 29.22
C VAL A 419 -23.60 12.31 29.08
N PRO A 420 -23.71 12.92 27.89
CA PRO A 420 -23.49 14.35 27.70
C PRO A 420 -24.32 15.17 28.69
N LYS A 421 -23.78 16.28 29.18
CA LYS A 421 -24.45 17.13 30.17
C LYS A 421 -25.83 17.61 29.70
N ALA A 422 -25.95 17.88 28.41
CA ALA A 422 -27.21 18.32 27.79
C ALA A 422 -28.30 17.23 27.74
N TRP A 423 -27.94 15.96 27.98
CA TRP A 423 -28.84 14.80 27.93
C TRP A 423 -29.07 14.19 29.32
N GLU A 424 -28.54 14.81 30.38
CA GLU A 424 -28.82 14.40 31.76
C GLU A 424 -30.33 14.39 32.04
N GLY A 425 -30.80 13.30 32.66
CA GLY A 425 -32.22 13.11 32.97
C GLY A 425 -33.11 12.68 31.79
N TYR A 426 -32.55 12.49 30.58
CA TYR A 426 -33.33 11.95 29.46
C TYR A 426 -33.78 10.51 29.72
N ASP A 427 -35.04 10.22 29.43
CA ASP A 427 -35.53 8.86 29.32
C ASP A 427 -34.98 8.16 28.06
N TYR A 428 -35.21 6.86 27.94
CA TYR A 428 -34.75 6.05 26.81
C TYR A 428 -35.19 6.57 25.43
N ASN A 429 -36.42 7.07 25.30
CA ASN A 429 -36.93 7.58 24.03
C ASN A 429 -36.35 8.95 23.69
N GLN A 430 -36.16 9.81 24.70
CA GLN A 430 -35.45 11.07 24.56
C GLN A 430 -33.98 10.82 24.17
N MET A 431 -33.33 9.82 24.77
CA MET A 431 -31.95 9.44 24.46
C MET A 431 -31.80 8.98 23.00
N LYS A 432 -32.69 8.11 22.49
CA LYS A 432 -32.70 7.72 21.07
C LYS A 432 -32.86 8.92 20.13
N LYS A 433 -33.75 9.87 20.47
CA LYS A 433 -33.94 11.09 19.69
C LYS A 433 -32.68 11.96 19.72
N ALA A 434 -31.99 12.04 20.86
CA ALA A 434 -30.76 12.81 21.02
C ALA A 434 -29.61 12.24 20.18
N VAL A 435 -29.40 10.92 20.24
CA VAL A 435 -28.47 10.17 19.38
C VAL A 435 -28.76 10.47 17.90
N ALA A 436 -30.00 10.21 17.45
CA ALA A 436 -30.37 10.41 16.05
C ALA A 436 -30.20 11.87 15.59
N LYS A 437 -30.55 12.83 16.45
CA LYS A 437 -30.40 14.27 16.17
C LYS A 437 -28.93 14.65 16.02
N HIS A 438 -28.07 14.28 16.97
CA HIS A 438 -26.65 14.61 16.92
C HIS A 438 -25.96 14.00 15.69
N THR A 439 -26.21 12.72 15.40
CA THR A 439 -25.68 12.05 14.19
C THR A 439 -26.15 12.76 12.92
N THR A 440 -27.45 13.08 12.82
CA THR A 440 -28.01 13.75 11.64
C THR A 440 -27.42 15.14 11.44
N GLU A 441 -27.34 15.95 12.49
CA GLU A 441 -26.84 17.33 12.41
C GLU A 441 -25.37 17.39 11.97
N THR A 442 -24.52 16.53 12.54
CA THR A 442 -23.10 16.45 12.17
C THR A 442 -22.95 15.99 10.72
N LEU A 443 -23.63 14.92 10.32
CA LEU A 443 -23.53 14.43 8.94
C LEU A 443 -24.12 15.41 7.91
N GLN A 444 -25.20 16.12 8.24
CA GLN A 444 -25.76 17.15 7.37
C GLN A 444 -24.84 18.39 7.27
N LEU A 445 -24.10 18.72 8.33
CA LEU A 445 -23.07 19.75 8.27
C LEU A 445 -22.00 19.35 7.25
N LEU A 446 -21.46 18.14 7.32
CA LEU A 446 -20.45 17.67 6.37
C LEU A 446 -21.00 17.57 4.95
N LYS A 447 -22.21 17.02 4.77
CA LYS A 447 -22.83 16.85 3.45
C LYS A 447 -23.05 18.18 2.72
N ARG A 448 -23.47 19.23 3.44
CA ARG A 448 -23.65 20.57 2.86
C ARG A 448 -22.33 21.25 2.48
N ASN A 449 -21.22 20.78 3.04
CA ASN A 449 -19.87 21.21 2.67
C ASN A 449 -19.20 20.23 1.70
N ASP A 450 -20.00 19.41 1.00
CA ASP A 450 -19.54 18.51 -0.07
C ASP A 450 -18.50 17.49 0.41
N ILE A 451 -18.63 17.02 1.65
CA ILE A 451 -17.78 15.96 2.21
C ILE A 451 -18.51 14.64 2.03
N ASP A 452 -17.83 13.65 1.42
CA ASP A 452 -18.33 12.28 1.34
C ASP A 452 -17.83 11.48 2.54
N VAL A 453 -18.77 11.06 3.40
CA VAL A 453 -18.45 10.27 4.60
C VAL A 453 -18.61 8.81 4.27
N LYS A 454 -17.51 8.06 4.33
CA LYS A 454 -17.47 6.66 3.92
C LYS A 454 -17.85 5.70 5.04
N TRP A 455 -17.44 6.01 6.27
CA TRP A 455 -17.79 5.22 7.45
C TRP A 455 -18.25 6.08 8.61
N VAL A 456 -19.16 5.52 9.41
CA VAL A 456 -19.64 6.11 10.66
C VAL A 456 -19.63 5.05 11.74
N GLN A 457 -18.89 5.25 12.81
CA GLN A 457 -19.01 4.44 14.02
C GLN A 457 -20.16 4.96 14.89
N ILE A 458 -21.02 4.04 15.29
CA ILE A 458 -22.13 4.33 16.21
C ILE A 458 -21.67 3.97 17.62
N GLY A 459 -20.95 4.90 18.26
CA GLY A 459 -20.26 4.65 19.51
C GLY A 459 -18.75 4.40 19.32
N ASN A 460 -17.98 4.64 20.39
CA ASN A 460 -16.56 4.32 20.47
C ASN A 460 -16.32 3.31 21.60
N GLU A 461 -15.68 2.18 21.26
CA GLU A 461 -15.35 1.08 22.19
C GLU A 461 -16.53 0.68 23.10
N THR A 462 -17.70 0.44 22.53
CA THR A 462 -18.97 0.23 23.23
C THR A 462 -19.14 -1.20 23.76
N THR A 463 -18.05 -1.77 24.23
CA THR A 463 -17.91 -3.10 24.82
C THR A 463 -18.88 -3.37 25.96
N HIS A 464 -19.14 -2.35 26.77
CA HIS A 464 -20.08 -2.39 27.89
C HIS A 464 -21.34 -1.56 27.57
N GLY A 465 -21.60 -1.29 26.29
CA GLY A 465 -22.67 -0.42 25.81
C GLY A 465 -22.25 1.04 25.67
N MET A 466 -23.22 1.96 25.64
CA MET A 466 -23.00 3.41 25.56
C MET A 466 -24.06 4.19 26.35
N LEU A 467 -23.79 5.44 26.72
CA LEU A 467 -24.73 6.32 27.43
C LEU A 467 -25.26 5.69 28.73
N TRP A 468 -24.35 5.43 29.67
CA TRP A 468 -24.67 4.70 30.90
C TRP A 468 -25.53 5.52 31.87
N GLU A 469 -26.48 4.91 32.58
CA GLU A 469 -26.75 3.45 32.64
C GLU A 469 -27.80 2.97 31.60
N THR A 470 -28.47 3.89 30.89
CA THR A 470 -29.56 3.62 29.94
C THR A 470 -29.16 2.57 28.89
N GLY A 471 -28.00 2.72 28.27
CA GLY A 471 -27.50 1.81 27.24
C GLY A 471 -26.38 0.88 27.72
N ARG A 472 -26.31 0.54 29.01
CA ARG A 472 -25.31 -0.42 29.51
C ARG A 472 -25.63 -1.84 29.06
N ALA A 473 -24.67 -2.53 28.44
CA ALA A 473 -24.93 -3.82 27.79
C ALA A 473 -25.28 -4.93 28.78
N GLU A 474 -24.61 -4.99 29.94
CA GLU A 474 -24.81 -6.04 30.95
C GLU A 474 -26.22 -6.06 31.52
N THR A 475 -26.80 -4.88 31.73
CA THR A 475 -28.09 -4.72 32.42
C THR A 475 -29.22 -4.35 31.46
N ASN A 476 -28.92 -3.68 30.34
CA ASN A 476 -29.88 -3.06 29.43
C ASN A 476 -29.58 -3.32 27.94
N MET A 477 -29.16 -4.54 27.58
CA MET A 477 -28.80 -4.89 26.19
C MET A 477 -29.84 -4.49 25.13
N LYS A 478 -31.15 -4.58 25.43
CA LYS A 478 -32.22 -4.17 24.50
C LYS A 478 -32.21 -2.65 24.23
N GLN A 479 -31.93 -1.84 25.26
CA GLN A 479 -31.85 -0.39 25.10
C GLN A 479 -30.56 0.00 24.38
N TYR A 480 -29.44 -0.65 24.69
CA TYR A 480 -28.20 -0.47 23.94
C TYR A 480 -28.40 -0.74 22.44
N ALA A 481 -28.96 -1.90 22.10
CA ALA A 481 -29.37 -2.26 20.74
C ALA A 481 -30.21 -1.16 20.05
N GLY A 482 -31.23 -0.63 20.73
CA GLY A 482 -32.08 0.40 20.15
C GLY A 482 -31.43 1.79 20.04
N LEU A 483 -30.46 2.12 20.89
CA LEU A 483 -29.66 3.34 20.74
C LEU A 483 -28.71 3.23 19.54
N THR A 484 -28.08 2.06 19.34
CA THR A 484 -27.25 1.78 18.16
C THR A 484 -28.07 1.86 16.87
N ASP A 485 -29.26 1.25 16.85
CA ASP A 485 -30.14 1.32 15.67
C ASP A 485 -30.62 2.75 15.36
N ALA A 486 -30.82 3.60 16.38
CA ALA A 486 -31.16 5.00 16.20
C ALA A 486 -30.04 5.78 15.51
N GLY A 487 -28.79 5.55 15.89
CA GLY A 487 -27.61 6.11 15.22
C GLY A 487 -27.46 5.60 13.79
N TYR A 488 -27.62 4.29 13.57
CA TYR A 488 -27.61 3.67 12.24
C TYR A 488 -28.64 4.30 11.30
N ALA A 489 -29.90 4.40 11.75
CA ALA A 489 -30.98 4.98 10.96
C ALA A 489 -30.73 6.45 10.61
N ALA A 490 -30.18 7.22 11.55
CA ALA A 490 -29.81 8.62 11.33
C ALA A 490 -28.68 8.75 10.28
N ALA A 491 -27.64 7.91 10.37
CA ALA A 491 -26.54 7.90 9.42
C ALA A 491 -27.01 7.56 7.99
N LYS A 492 -27.76 6.45 7.84
CA LYS A 492 -28.32 6.02 6.55
C LYS A 492 -29.29 7.02 5.93
N LYS A 493 -29.99 7.81 6.75
CA LYS A 493 -30.88 8.87 6.25
C LYS A 493 -30.12 10.00 5.55
N VAL A 494 -28.92 10.35 6.04
CA VAL A 494 -28.11 11.43 5.45
C VAL A 494 -27.23 10.89 4.31
N TYR A 495 -26.56 9.76 4.53
CA TYR A 495 -25.72 9.07 3.56
C TYR A 495 -26.21 7.63 3.39
N PRO A 496 -27.06 7.34 2.39
CA PRO A 496 -27.62 5.99 2.22
C PRO A 496 -26.58 4.88 2.03
N GLN A 497 -25.42 5.22 1.47
CA GLN A 497 -24.32 4.28 1.19
C GLN A 497 -23.25 4.22 2.29
N VAL A 498 -23.36 5.01 3.37
CA VAL A 498 -22.33 5.02 4.43
C VAL A 498 -22.29 3.67 5.14
N THR A 499 -21.10 3.14 5.39
CA THR A 499 -20.93 1.91 6.18
C THR A 499 -20.99 2.26 7.67
N CYS A 500 -22.00 1.74 8.37
CA CYS A 500 -22.13 1.92 9.81
C CYS A 500 -21.37 0.83 10.57
N ILE A 501 -20.38 1.24 11.35
CA ILE A 501 -19.48 0.39 12.13
C ILE A 501 -19.94 0.36 13.59
N VAL A 502 -19.93 -0.83 14.21
CA VAL A 502 -19.99 -0.99 15.67
C VAL A 502 -18.60 -1.38 16.14
N HIS A 503 -18.03 -0.61 17.06
CA HIS A 503 -16.64 -0.73 17.48
C HIS A 503 -16.50 -1.16 18.93
N LEU A 504 -15.74 -2.22 19.16
CA LEU A 504 -15.39 -2.73 20.49
C LEU A 504 -13.86 -2.71 20.69
N ASP A 505 -13.43 -2.66 21.95
CA ASP A 505 -12.01 -2.77 22.29
C ASP A 505 -11.52 -4.22 22.31
N CYS A 506 -10.21 -4.42 22.45
CA CYS A 506 -9.57 -5.72 22.69
C CYS A 506 -9.92 -6.78 21.63
N GLY A 507 -9.47 -6.58 20.38
CA GLY A 507 -9.69 -7.52 19.28
C GLY A 507 -9.19 -8.94 19.51
N ALA A 508 -8.33 -9.18 20.52
CA ALA A 508 -7.87 -10.51 20.92
C ALA A 508 -8.87 -11.29 21.81
N ASP A 509 -9.97 -10.67 22.28
CA ASP A 509 -10.98 -11.29 23.16
C ASP A 509 -12.27 -11.59 22.39
N ILE A 510 -12.40 -12.83 21.93
CA ILE A 510 -13.54 -13.26 21.11
C ILE A 510 -14.89 -13.28 21.87
N GLU A 511 -14.89 -13.65 23.14
CA GLU A 511 -16.10 -13.77 23.97
C GLU A 511 -16.79 -12.42 24.17
N ARG A 512 -15.97 -11.36 24.27
CA ARG A 512 -16.47 -9.99 24.32
C ARG A 512 -17.28 -9.62 23.08
N TYR A 513 -16.82 -10.03 21.90
CA TYR A 513 -17.51 -9.75 20.64
C TYR A 513 -18.80 -10.58 20.54
N HIS A 514 -18.77 -11.88 20.86
CA HIS A 514 -19.98 -12.71 20.85
C HIS A 514 -21.08 -12.18 21.78
N ARG A 515 -20.71 -11.66 22.96
CA ARG A 515 -21.69 -11.08 23.90
C ARG A 515 -22.48 -9.94 23.26
N ILE A 516 -21.79 -9.01 22.59
CA ILE A 516 -22.42 -7.82 22.03
C ILE A 516 -23.14 -8.13 20.71
N PHE A 517 -22.46 -8.78 19.77
CA PHE A 517 -23.06 -9.08 18.47
C PHE A 517 -24.15 -10.16 18.57
N GLY A 518 -24.05 -11.10 19.51
CA GLY A 518 -25.12 -12.03 19.86
C GLY A 518 -26.36 -11.32 20.41
N GLY A 519 -26.18 -10.29 21.26
CA GLY A 519 -27.29 -9.46 21.72
C GLY A 519 -27.91 -8.62 20.60
N PHE A 520 -27.11 -8.09 19.68
CA PHE A 520 -27.61 -7.37 18.49
C PHE A 520 -28.39 -8.28 17.55
N LYS A 521 -27.92 -9.51 17.33
CA LYS A 521 -28.66 -10.55 16.60
C LYS A 521 -30.00 -10.86 17.26
N LYS A 522 -30.03 -11.01 18.59
CA LYS A 522 -31.26 -11.24 19.37
C LYS A 522 -32.28 -10.13 19.21
N TYR A 523 -31.86 -8.87 19.12
CA TYR A 523 -32.75 -7.72 19.03
C TYR A 523 -32.90 -7.14 17.62
N GLY A 524 -32.33 -7.78 16.59
CA GLY A 524 -32.42 -7.32 15.20
C GLY A 524 -31.77 -5.96 14.94
N THR A 525 -30.71 -5.62 15.69
CA THR A 525 -30.01 -4.33 15.57
C THR A 525 -29.24 -4.25 14.26
N ARG A 526 -29.38 -3.15 13.52
CA ARG A 526 -28.71 -2.96 12.23
C ARG A 526 -27.32 -2.35 12.40
N TYR A 527 -26.37 -2.92 11.65
CA TYR A 527 -25.00 -2.44 11.46
C TYR A 527 -24.43 -3.11 10.20
N ASP A 528 -23.42 -2.51 9.59
CA ASP A 528 -22.86 -2.98 8.32
C ASP A 528 -21.51 -3.69 8.50
N MET A 529 -20.72 -3.28 9.50
CA MET A 529 -19.34 -3.73 9.70
C MET A 529 -18.95 -3.74 11.19
N ILE A 530 -18.01 -4.60 11.55
CA ILE A 530 -17.43 -4.70 12.90
C ILE A 530 -16.13 -3.88 12.96
N GLY A 531 -15.97 -3.07 13.99
CA GLY A 531 -14.75 -2.31 14.28
C GLY A 531 -13.99 -2.92 15.46
N MET A 532 -12.67 -3.01 15.37
CA MET A 532 -11.80 -3.52 16.44
C MET A 532 -10.72 -2.52 16.84
N SER A 533 -10.45 -2.43 18.15
CA SER A 533 -9.17 -1.91 18.66
C SER A 533 -8.15 -3.03 18.84
N VAL A 534 -6.92 -2.83 18.38
CA VAL A 534 -5.81 -3.79 18.46
C VAL A 534 -4.57 -3.12 19.03
N TYR A 535 -4.21 -3.43 20.27
CA TYR A 535 -3.07 -2.81 20.94
C TYR A 535 -2.29 -3.84 21.77
N PRO A 536 -1.09 -4.25 21.34
CA PRO A 536 -0.33 -5.26 22.07
C PRO A 536 0.03 -4.82 23.49
N TYR A 537 0.26 -3.52 23.71
CA TYR A 537 0.54 -2.94 25.03
C TYR A 537 -0.58 -3.26 26.05
N TRP A 538 -1.84 -3.05 25.67
CA TRP A 538 -2.97 -3.27 26.57
C TRP A 538 -3.23 -4.77 26.79
N ASP A 539 -3.07 -5.59 25.75
CA ASP A 539 -3.22 -7.04 25.85
C ASP A 539 -2.17 -7.66 26.78
N LEU A 540 -0.93 -7.21 26.69
CA LEU A 540 0.16 -7.60 27.59
C LEU A 540 -0.09 -7.14 29.02
N LYS A 541 -0.46 -5.87 29.20
CA LYS A 541 -0.76 -5.30 30.53
C LYS A 541 -1.91 -6.03 31.22
N ALA A 542 -2.91 -6.46 30.46
CA ALA A 542 -4.03 -7.25 30.94
C ALA A 542 -3.72 -8.76 31.07
N LYS A 543 -2.49 -9.20 30.75
CA LYS A 543 -2.06 -10.61 30.75
C LYS A 543 -2.94 -11.51 29.86
N ARG A 544 -3.48 -10.98 28.77
CA ARG A 544 -4.32 -11.71 27.80
C ARG A 544 -3.49 -12.48 26.78
N VAL A 545 -2.26 -12.02 26.57
CA VAL A 545 -1.27 -12.59 25.66
C VAL A 545 0.07 -12.69 26.36
N LYS A 546 0.93 -13.60 25.90
CA LYS A 546 2.27 -13.83 26.43
C LYS A 546 3.32 -12.90 25.81
N ASN A 547 3.09 -12.48 24.58
CA ASN A 547 3.93 -11.56 23.81
C ASN A 547 3.04 -10.77 22.83
N GLU A 548 3.59 -9.72 22.20
CA GLU A 548 2.84 -8.93 21.22
C GLU A 548 2.33 -9.74 20.01
N TRP A 549 3.07 -10.74 19.53
CA TRP A 549 2.71 -11.51 18.34
C TRP A 549 1.45 -12.35 18.52
N GLU A 550 1.23 -12.89 19.72
CA GLU A 550 0.00 -13.61 20.07
C GLU A 550 -1.25 -12.70 19.96
N THR A 551 -1.08 -11.37 20.08
CA THR A 551 -2.17 -10.41 19.79
C THR A 551 -2.62 -10.53 18.35
N ILE A 552 -1.68 -10.57 17.40
CA ILE A 552 -1.98 -10.65 15.96
C ILE A 552 -2.66 -11.99 15.65
N GLU A 553 -2.15 -13.10 16.20
CA GLU A 553 -2.72 -14.43 16.01
C GLU A 553 -4.19 -14.49 16.46
N LYS A 554 -4.48 -14.00 17.67
CA LYS A 554 -5.84 -13.96 18.22
C LYS A 554 -6.76 -13.02 17.44
N VAL A 555 -6.27 -11.86 17.01
CA VAL A 555 -7.04 -10.92 16.19
C VAL A 555 -7.40 -11.53 14.84
N VAL A 556 -6.44 -12.16 14.15
CA VAL A 556 -6.69 -12.85 12.88
C VAL A 556 -7.76 -13.94 13.04
N GLN A 557 -7.64 -14.75 14.08
CA GLN A 557 -8.62 -15.78 14.40
C GLN A 557 -10.01 -15.17 14.68
N ASN A 558 -10.07 -14.10 15.48
CA ASN A 558 -11.32 -13.44 15.83
C ASN A 558 -12.00 -12.83 14.59
N ILE A 559 -11.25 -12.18 13.71
CA ILE A 559 -11.77 -11.62 12.45
C ILE A 559 -12.47 -12.71 11.62
N GLN A 560 -11.81 -13.86 11.44
CA GLN A 560 -12.36 -14.97 10.66
C GLN A 560 -13.64 -15.54 11.28
N ILE A 561 -13.66 -15.73 12.60
CA ILE A 561 -14.82 -16.27 13.32
C ILE A 561 -16.00 -15.31 13.24
N LEU A 562 -15.78 -14.03 13.53
CA LEU A 562 -16.85 -13.04 13.54
C LEU A 562 -17.46 -12.82 12.16
N SER A 563 -16.63 -12.83 11.12
CA SER A 563 -17.14 -12.72 9.75
C SER A 563 -18.05 -13.89 9.39
N VAL A 564 -17.67 -15.12 9.73
CA VAL A 564 -18.49 -16.31 9.49
C VAL A 564 -19.78 -16.30 10.32
N GLU A 565 -19.70 -15.96 11.61
CA GLU A 565 -20.85 -16.09 12.52
C GLU A 565 -21.89 -14.99 12.34
N TYR A 566 -21.45 -13.77 12.07
CA TYR A 566 -22.31 -12.60 11.95
C TYR A 566 -22.54 -12.16 10.50
N GLY A 567 -21.78 -12.69 9.53
CA GLY A 567 -21.88 -12.30 8.12
C GLY A 567 -21.46 -10.86 7.91
N LYS A 568 -20.43 -10.40 8.65
CA LYS A 568 -19.99 -9.00 8.69
C LYS A 568 -18.49 -8.91 8.56
N ASP A 569 -18.08 -8.06 7.63
CA ASP A 569 -16.69 -7.70 7.49
C ASP A 569 -16.18 -6.88 8.68
N VAL A 570 -14.86 -6.80 8.81
CA VAL A 570 -14.15 -6.18 9.92
C VAL A 570 -13.24 -5.06 9.43
N MET A 571 -13.08 -4.03 10.27
CA MET A 571 -12.07 -2.98 10.15
C MET A 571 -11.33 -2.86 11.48
N ILE A 572 -10.01 -2.78 11.46
CA ILE A 572 -9.24 -2.37 12.64
C ILE A 572 -9.28 -0.84 12.66
N VAL A 573 -10.13 -0.28 13.52
CA VAL A 573 -10.38 1.16 13.57
C VAL A 573 -9.48 1.89 14.55
N GLU A 574 -8.77 1.15 15.40
CA GLU A 574 -7.73 1.69 16.28
C GLU A 574 -6.59 0.68 16.46
N THR A 575 -5.35 1.16 16.32
CA THR A 575 -4.14 0.45 16.72
C THR A 575 -3.03 1.43 17.07
N GLY A 576 -2.00 0.97 17.75
CA GLY A 576 -0.84 1.78 18.11
C GLY A 576 0.23 0.93 18.79
N TYR A 577 1.44 1.48 18.88
CA TYR A 577 2.57 0.87 19.55
C TYR A 577 3.35 1.94 20.31
N GLU A 578 4.14 1.56 21.31
CA GLU A 578 4.93 2.48 22.11
C GLU A 578 5.88 3.33 21.24
N SER A 579 5.69 4.64 21.23
CA SER A 579 6.47 5.61 20.44
C SER A 579 7.98 5.55 20.70
N LEU A 580 8.37 5.19 21.93
CA LEU A 580 9.77 5.04 22.35
C LEU A 580 10.40 3.71 21.90
N ARG A 581 9.63 2.82 21.27
CA ARG A 581 10.10 1.51 20.74
C ARG A 581 9.79 1.41 19.24
N PRO A 582 10.35 2.31 18.41
CA PRO A 582 9.91 2.46 17.04
C PRO A 582 10.31 1.29 16.12
N ASN A 583 11.41 0.58 16.42
CA ASN A 583 11.83 -0.61 15.67
C ASN A 583 10.83 -1.76 15.86
N GLU A 584 10.47 -2.06 17.11
CA GLU A 584 9.49 -3.10 17.43
C GLU A 584 8.10 -2.69 16.97
N GLY A 585 7.75 -1.41 17.10
CA GLY A 585 6.50 -0.86 16.59
C GLY A 585 6.37 -0.97 15.09
N TYR A 586 7.43 -0.70 14.32
CA TYR A 586 7.48 -0.95 12.89
C TYR A 586 7.26 -2.43 12.56
N ALA A 587 8.00 -3.32 13.22
CA ALA A 587 7.89 -4.77 12.99
C ALA A 587 6.48 -5.30 13.30
N PHE A 588 5.89 -4.85 14.40
CA PHE A 588 4.53 -5.19 14.80
C PHE A 588 3.49 -4.67 13.80
N MET A 589 3.55 -3.38 13.45
CA MET A 589 2.60 -2.76 12.51
C MET A 589 2.65 -3.41 11.14
N ARG A 590 3.86 -3.66 10.63
CA ARG A 590 4.05 -4.38 9.36
C ARG A 590 3.42 -5.76 9.40
N LYS A 591 3.71 -6.56 10.44
CA LYS A 591 3.14 -7.90 10.59
C LYS A 591 1.62 -7.87 10.72
N LEU A 592 1.08 -6.90 11.46
CA LEU A 592 -0.36 -6.73 11.62
C LEU A 592 -0.99 -6.46 10.26
N ILE A 593 -0.52 -5.43 9.55
CA ILE A 593 -0.99 -5.06 8.20
C ILE A 593 -0.87 -6.24 7.23
N ASP A 594 0.28 -6.91 7.18
CA ASP A 594 0.51 -8.05 6.27
C ASP A 594 -0.43 -9.22 6.58
N SER A 595 -0.77 -9.44 7.86
CA SER A 595 -1.63 -10.55 8.27
C SER A 595 -3.09 -10.27 7.97
N THR A 596 -3.54 -9.04 8.21
CA THR A 596 -4.94 -8.62 8.02
C THR A 596 -5.25 -8.29 6.57
N LYS A 597 -4.29 -7.76 5.80
CA LYS A 597 -4.44 -7.52 4.35
C LYS A 597 -4.64 -8.81 3.55
N LYS A 598 -4.23 -9.96 4.09
CA LYS A 598 -4.48 -11.30 3.51
C LYS A 598 -5.88 -11.83 3.80
N LEU A 599 -6.59 -11.25 4.77
CA LEU A 599 -7.96 -11.62 5.12
C LEU A 599 -8.93 -10.86 4.22
N LYS A 600 -9.79 -11.58 3.50
CA LYS A 600 -10.79 -10.94 2.62
C LYS A 600 -11.87 -10.20 3.42
N GLU A 601 -12.02 -10.60 4.66
CA GLU A 601 -12.99 -10.10 5.63
C GLU A 601 -12.50 -8.81 6.30
N CYS A 602 -11.20 -8.50 6.25
CA CYS A 602 -10.63 -7.30 6.87
C CYS A 602 -10.38 -6.21 5.83
N HIS A 603 -10.98 -5.04 6.02
CA HIS A 603 -10.94 -3.96 5.02
C HIS A 603 -9.90 -2.89 5.27
N GLY A 604 -9.20 -2.89 6.41
CA GLY A 604 -8.18 -1.89 6.68
C GLY A 604 -7.77 -1.77 8.14
N ILE A 605 -6.80 -0.88 8.38
CA ILE A 605 -6.23 -0.52 9.67
C ILE A 605 -6.12 0.99 9.79
N PHE A 606 -6.47 1.52 10.97
CA PHE A 606 -6.30 2.91 11.34
C PHE A 606 -5.35 3.05 12.55
N TYR A 607 -4.23 3.74 12.40
CA TYR A 607 -3.35 4.10 13.51
C TYR A 607 -4.01 5.20 14.35
N TRP A 608 -4.07 5.05 15.66
CA TRP A 608 -4.75 6.01 16.52
C TRP A 608 -3.82 7.12 16.99
N ALA A 609 -4.19 8.37 16.68
CA ALA A 609 -3.56 9.60 17.15
C ALA A 609 -2.02 9.57 17.10
N PRO A 610 -1.41 9.24 15.94
CA PRO A 610 0.05 9.16 15.82
C PRO A 610 0.72 10.47 16.25
N GLU A 611 0.06 11.61 16.05
CA GLU A 611 0.57 12.96 16.29
C GLU A 611 0.64 13.39 17.75
N LEU A 612 0.03 12.65 18.70
CA LEU A 612 -0.11 13.04 20.10
C LEU A 612 1.14 12.78 20.96
N GLU A 613 2.29 13.25 20.48
CA GLU A 613 3.57 13.19 21.20
C GLU A 613 3.45 13.83 22.60
N ASN A 614 4.04 13.19 23.62
CA ASN A 614 3.99 13.59 25.04
C ASN A 614 2.60 13.61 25.71
N PHE A 615 1.52 13.38 24.97
CA PHE A 615 0.17 13.23 25.52
C PHE A 615 -0.28 11.77 25.60
N TYR A 616 0.28 10.92 24.73
CA TYR A 616 -0.08 9.52 24.63
C TYR A 616 1.14 8.65 24.30
N PRO A 617 1.41 7.58 25.07
CA PRO A 617 2.61 6.77 24.87
C PRO A 617 2.58 5.93 23.59
N LEU A 618 1.39 5.61 23.05
CA LEU A 618 1.24 4.76 21.86
C LEU A 618 1.00 5.58 20.57
N GLY A 619 1.48 6.83 20.55
CA GLY A 619 1.59 7.62 19.32
C GLY A 619 2.74 7.12 18.42
N ALA A 620 3.01 7.83 17.33
CA ALA A 620 4.07 7.47 16.39
C ALA A 620 4.91 8.68 15.97
N PHE A 621 5.00 9.69 16.83
CA PHE A 621 5.79 10.89 16.61
C PHE A 621 6.83 11.07 17.72
N HIS A 622 7.99 11.60 17.34
CA HIS A 622 9.07 12.00 18.22
C HIS A 622 9.73 13.27 17.69
N ASN A 623 9.96 14.27 18.54
CA ASN A 623 10.42 15.60 18.16
C ASN A 623 9.61 16.19 16.99
N GLN A 624 8.28 16.10 17.07
CA GLN A 624 7.33 16.61 16.08
C GLN A 624 7.47 15.98 14.67
N ARG A 625 8.11 14.82 14.57
CA ARG A 625 8.33 14.07 13.34
C ARG A 625 7.79 12.64 13.45
N PRO A 626 7.31 12.03 12.36
CA PRO A 626 6.99 10.61 12.32
C PRO A 626 8.19 9.74 12.74
N THR A 627 7.94 8.74 13.58
CA THR A 627 8.89 7.65 13.82
C THR A 627 8.77 6.61 12.71
N MET A 628 9.73 5.68 12.66
CA MET A 628 9.70 4.60 11.66
C MET A 628 8.53 3.61 11.80
N ILE A 629 7.74 3.69 12.88
CA ILE A 629 6.52 2.89 13.03
C ILE A 629 5.60 3.07 11.82
N LEU A 630 5.51 4.30 11.29
CA LEU A 630 4.64 4.64 10.16
C LEU A 630 5.21 4.20 8.80
N ASP A 631 6.46 3.74 8.73
CA ASP A 631 7.04 3.14 7.50
C ASP A 631 6.24 1.90 7.09
N ALA A 632 5.67 1.18 8.05
CA ALA A 632 4.81 0.03 7.77
C ALA A 632 3.60 0.41 6.90
N PHE A 633 3.05 1.61 7.06
CA PHE A 633 1.96 2.13 6.23
C PHE A 633 2.46 2.56 4.85
N THR A 634 3.62 3.21 4.79
CA THR A 634 4.27 3.61 3.54
C THR A 634 4.54 2.38 2.66
N GLU A 635 5.17 1.35 3.23
CA GLU A 635 5.46 0.08 2.55
C GLU A 635 4.19 -0.65 2.13
N ALA A 636 3.16 -0.69 3.00
CA ALA A 636 1.91 -1.36 2.69
C ALA A 636 1.14 -0.68 1.54
N ARG A 637 1.26 0.64 1.37
CA ARG A 637 0.62 1.42 0.30
C ARG A 637 1.28 1.21 -1.04
N ILE A 638 2.60 1.22 -1.07
CA ILE A 638 3.40 0.95 -2.27
C ILE A 638 3.20 -0.52 -2.72
N GLY A 639 2.85 -1.40 -1.79
CA GLY A 639 2.67 -2.82 -2.03
C GLY A 639 4.02 -3.49 -2.24
N ALA A 640 4.05 -4.80 -2.35
CA ALA A 640 5.25 -5.52 -2.80
C ALA A 640 5.61 -5.23 -4.28
N MET A 641 5.10 -4.14 -4.86
CA MET A 641 5.61 -3.53 -6.07
C MET A 641 6.54 -2.40 -5.65
N ALA A 642 7.82 -2.75 -5.69
CA ALA A 642 8.96 -1.93 -5.35
C ALA A 642 9.12 -1.55 -3.85
N GLN A 643 9.79 -2.43 -3.07
CA GLN A 643 11.06 -1.92 -2.52
C GLN A 643 11.75 -1.35 -3.75
N ASP A 644 12.05 -0.06 -3.80
CA ASP A 644 12.76 0.54 -4.92
C ASP A 644 14.09 -0.23 -5.09
N THR A 645 14.05 -1.37 -5.74
CA THR A 645 15.15 -2.27 -6.09
C THR A 645 15.34 -2.19 -7.59
N THR A 646 14.72 -1.18 -8.22
CA THR A 646 15.09 -0.73 -9.57
C THR A 646 16.60 -0.51 -9.66
N PHE A 647 17.25 -0.19 -8.54
CA PHE A 647 18.70 -0.04 -8.42
C PHE A 647 19.48 -1.29 -7.98
N CYS A 648 18.86 -2.39 -7.53
CA CYS A 648 19.61 -3.57 -7.06
C CYS A 648 18.85 -4.90 -7.10
N SER A 649 19.55 -6.01 -7.24
CA SER A 649 19.03 -7.34 -6.99
C SER A 649 19.20 -7.73 -5.52
N ILE A 650 18.17 -8.32 -4.91
CA ILE A 650 18.27 -8.86 -3.54
C ILE A 650 18.35 -10.38 -3.62
N VAL A 651 19.37 -10.95 -2.98
CA VAL A 651 19.61 -12.39 -2.91
C VAL A 651 19.59 -12.83 -1.45
N ASP A 652 18.97 -13.97 -1.16
CA ASP A 652 19.05 -14.56 0.17
C ASP A 652 20.49 -14.99 0.47
N LEU A 653 20.99 -14.60 1.63
CA LEU A 653 22.28 -15.04 2.15
C LEU A 653 22.08 -16.26 3.04
N HIS A 654 22.93 -17.26 2.83
CA HIS A 654 23.05 -18.43 3.69
C HIS A 654 24.53 -18.63 4.02
N SER A 655 24.87 -18.66 5.30
CA SER A 655 26.22 -18.89 5.82
C SER A 655 26.15 -19.84 7.01
N TRP A 656 27.30 -20.35 7.45
CA TRP A 656 27.35 -21.29 8.56
C TRP A 656 28.53 -21.01 9.49
N SER A 657 28.28 -20.98 10.79
CA SER A 657 29.28 -20.90 11.86
C SER A 657 29.16 -22.10 12.80
N GLU A 658 30.02 -22.18 13.82
CA GLU A 658 29.85 -23.19 14.87
C GLU A 658 28.54 -22.99 15.67
N SER A 659 28.03 -21.76 15.72
CA SER A 659 26.75 -21.42 16.34
C SER A 659 25.55 -21.93 15.54
N GLY A 660 25.69 -22.11 14.22
CA GLY A 660 24.71 -22.73 13.35
C GLY A 660 24.51 -22.03 12.00
N ASP A 661 23.29 -22.19 11.46
CA ASP A 661 22.81 -21.56 10.23
C ASP A 661 22.61 -20.05 10.42
N ILE A 662 23.22 -19.26 9.53
CA ILE A 662 23.12 -17.81 9.47
C ILE A 662 22.34 -17.40 8.21
N ARG A 663 21.26 -16.66 8.41
CA ARG A 663 20.37 -16.14 7.36
C ARG A 663 20.51 -14.64 7.22
N GLY A 664 20.38 -14.16 5.99
CA GLY A 664 20.45 -12.75 5.70
C GLY A 664 20.03 -12.42 4.26
N ARG A 665 20.40 -11.23 3.81
CA ARG A 665 20.18 -10.74 2.46
C ARG A 665 21.41 -10.00 1.95
N LEU A 666 21.71 -10.19 0.66
CA LEU A 666 22.72 -9.47 -0.07
C LEU A 666 22.06 -8.58 -1.11
N TYR A 667 22.33 -7.27 -1.02
CA TYR A 667 21.89 -6.25 -1.97
C TYR A 667 23.01 -6.05 -2.98
N LEU A 668 22.72 -6.36 -4.24
CA LEU A 668 23.65 -6.27 -5.36
C LEU A 668 23.22 -5.15 -6.30
N PRO A 669 23.94 -4.02 -6.34
CA PRO A 669 23.59 -2.89 -7.19
C PRO A 669 23.57 -3.27 -8.68
N HIS A 670 22.58 -2.79 -9.42
CA HIS A 670 22.49 -2.92 -10.88
C HIS A 670 23.51 -2.02 -11.59
N THR A 671 23.86 -0.89 -10.97
CA THR A 671 24.87 0.05 -11.50
C THR A 671 25.86 0.41 -10.41
N SER A 672 27.16 0.49 -10.75
CA SER A 672 28.20 0.89 -9.81
C SER A 672 29.35 1.56 -10.56
N THR A 673 29.77 2.72 -10.07
CA THR A 673 31.00 3.38 -10.49
C THR A 673 32.25 2.79 -9.82
N TYR A 674 32.08 1.91 -8.84
CA TYR A 674 33.17 1.27 -8.09
C TYR A 674 33.54 -0.10 -8.63
N TYR A 675 33.03 -0.47 -9.81
CA TYR A 675 33.31 -1.75 -10.43
C TYR A 675 34.78 -1.85 -10.85
N LYS A 676 35.51 -2.85 -10.33
CA LYS A 676 36.89 -3.12 -10.72
C LYS A 676 37.01 -4.58 -11.13
N GLU A 677 37.47 -4.84 -12.35
CA GLU A 677 37.72 -6.19 -12.88
C GLU A 677 36.53 -7.18 -12.74
N GLY A 678 35.28 -6.73 -12.85
CA GLY A 678 34.15 -7.65 -12.68
C GLY A 678 33.59 -7.74 -11.26
N LYS A 679 34.13 -6.98 -10.30
CA LYS A 679 33.84 -7.15 -8.87
C LYS A 679 33.45 -5.85 -8.17
N LEU A 680 32.51 -5.98 -7.24
CA LEU A 680 31.95 -4.90 -6.42
C LEU A 680 32.61 -4.85 -5.05
N PRO A 681 32.83 -3.64 -4.48
CA PRO A 681 33.10 -3.52 -3.05
C PRO A 681 31.84 -3.89 -2.25
N ALA A 682 32.04 -4.34 -1.01
CA ALA A 682 30.94 -4.75 -0.14
C ALA A 682 31.04 -4.15 1.26
N VAL A 683 29.88 -3.88 1.87
CA VAL A 683 29.74 -3.58 3.29
C VAL A 683 28.94 -4.70 3.94
N ILE A 684 29.42 -5.25 5.05
CA ILE A 684 28.70 -6.23 5.86
C ILE A 684 28.19 -5.51 7.11
N LEU A 685 26.87 -5.54 7.33
CA LEU A 685 26.18 -4.74 8.33
C LEU A 685 25.65 -5.62 9.48
N SER A 686 26.11 -5.33 10.68
CA SER A 686 25.80 -6.02 11.94
C SER A 686 24.76 -5.26 12.75
N HIS A 687 23.64 -5.92 13.09
CA HIS A 687 22.58 -5.34 13.91
C HIS A 687 22.94 -5.26 15.41
N GLY A 688 22.16 -4.51 16.19
CA GLY A 688 22.33 -4.33 17.62
C GLY A 688 21.76 -5.48 18.47
N PHE A 689 21.87 -5.35 19.79
CA PHE A 689 21.39 -6.35 20.75
C PHE A 689 19.89 -6.60 20.57
N GLY A 690 19.48 -7.85 20.37
CA GLY A 690 18.08 -8.24 20.15
C GLY A 690 17.48 -7.81 18.82
N GLY A 691 18.23 -7.07 18.00
CA GLY A 691 17.84 -6.64 16.66
C GLY A 691 17.82 -7.78 15.65
N THR A 692 17.47 -7.46 14.41
CA THR A 692 17.59 -8.39 13.26
C THR A 692 18.25 -7.62 12.12
N TYR A 693 18.59 -8.29 11.02
CA TYR A 693 19.10 -7.69 9.79
C TYR A 693 18.25 -6.52 9.29
N ARG A 694 16.97 -6.45 9.69
CA ARG A 694 16.06 -5.35 9.34
C ARG A 694 16.50 -4.01 9.93
N GLU A 695 17.16 -4.00 11.09
CA GLU A 695 17.67 -2.78 11.72
C GLU A 695 18.67 -2.06 10.79
N THR A 696 19.47 -2.82 10.05
CA THR A 696 20.50 -2.27 9.14
C THR A 696 20.02 -2.15 7.70
N GLN A 697 18.76 -2.49 7.41
CA GLN A 697 18.24 -2.58 6.05
C GLN A 697 18.28 -1.23 5.32
N LYS A 698 17.93 -0.13 6.00
CA LYS A 698 17.92 1.21 5.38
C LYS A 698 19.34 1.68 5.00
N PHE A 699 20.33 1.37 5.82
CA PHE A 699 21.74 1.58 5.46
C PHE A 699 22.15 0.73 4.24
N ALA A 700 21.73 -0.54 4.17
CA ALA A 700 22.02 -1.40 3.04
C ALA A 700 21.36 -0.93 1.73
N GLU A 701 20.09 -0.50 1.79
CA GLU A 701 19.37 0.12 0.68
C GLU A 701 20.12 1.37 0.18
N CYS A 702 20.53 2.25 1.10
CA CYS A 702 21.27 3.47 0.76
C CYS A 702 22.62 3.17 0.09
N LEU A 703 23.41 2.24 0.63
CA LEU A 703 24.69 1.83 0.06
C LEU A 703 24.55 1.21 -1.34
N SER A 704 23.57 0.31 -1.49
CA SER A 704 23.28 -0.36 -2.76
C SER A 704 22.77 0.61 -3.82
N LYS A 705 21.92 1.56 -3.45
CA LYS A 705 21.48 2.64 -4.36
C LYS A 705 22.65 3.45 -4.93
N HIS A 706 23.76 3.49 -4.21
CA HIS A 706 24.97 4.20 -4.62
C HIS A 706 26.08 3.27 -5.10
N GLY A 707 25.75 2.04 -5.51
CA GLY A 707 26.67 1.17 -6.22
C GLY A 707 27.59 0.33 -5.34
N VAL A 708 27.29 0.15 -4.05
CA VAL A 708 28.08 -0.68 -3.12
C VAL A 708 27.26 -1.90 -2.72
N ALA A 709 27.82 -3.11 -2.82
CA ALA A 709 27.11 -4.29 -2.35
C ALA A 709 26.92 -4.23 -0.83
N ALA A 710 25.75 -4.61 -0.33
CA ALA A 710 25.45 -4.53 1.10
C ALA A 710 24.87 -5.85 1.62
N CYS A 711 25.52 -6.42 2.62
CA CYS A 711 25.14 -7.68 3.25
C CYS A 711 24.56 -7.40 4.64
N ILE A 712 23.32 -7.83 4.87
CA ILE A 712 22.64 -7.76 6.17
C ILE A 712 22.30 -9.18 6.61
N PHE A 713 22.47 -9.51 7.89
CA PHE A 713 22.27 -10.87 8.40
C PHE A 713 21.85 -10.88 9.86
N ASP A 714 21.26 -11.98 10.32
CA ASP A 714 20.95 -12.20 11.73
C ASP A 714 22.05 -13.01 12.42
N TYR A 715 22.40 -12.67 13.65
CA TYR A 715 23.26 -13.51 14.48
C TYR A 715 22.54 -14.78 14.95
N CYS A 716 23.29 -15.87 15.14
CA CYS A 716 22.76 -17.09 15.72
C CYS A 716 22.37 -16.85 17.18
N GLY A 717 21.09 -17.03 17.51
CA GLY A 717 20.54 -16.70 18.82
C GLY A 717 20.49 -15.19 19.13
N GLY A 718 20.91 -14.30 18.22
CA GLY A 718 21.02 -12.85 18.43
C GLY A 718 19.71 -12.10 18.70
N SER A 719 18.57 -12.75 18.43
CA SER A 719 17.23 -12.18 18.61
C SER A 719 16.17 -13.25 18.81
N MET A 720 15.09 -12.88 19.48
CA MET A 720 13.88 -13.70 19.61
C MET A 720 13.13 -13.87 18.27
N ASN A 721 13.42 -13.02 17.28
CA ASN A 721 12.79 -13.03 15.95
C ASN A 721 13.79 -13.29 14.82
N SER A 722 14.93 -13.91 15.14
CA SER A 722 16.01 -14.22 14.19
C SER A 722 15.55 -15.24 13.13
N LEU A 723 15.95 -15.05 11.88
CA LEU A 723 15.90 -16.08 10.84
C LEU A 723 17.07 -17.06 10.98
N SER A 724 18.15 -16.66 11.62
CA SER A 724 19.29 -17.53 11.93
C SER A 724 18.96 -18.48 13.08
N SER A 725 19.61 -19.63 13.08
CA SER A 725 19.42 -20.66 14.11
C SER A 725 20.02 -20.25 15.47
N GLY A 726 19.87 -21.11 16.49
CA GLY A 726 20.47 -20.89 17.81
C GLY A 726 19.49 -20.37 18.86
N LYS A 727 19.91 -20.42 20.13
CA LYS A 727 19.14 -19.95 21.27
C LYS A 727 19.79 -18.68 21.83
N THR A 728 18.97 -17.75 22.30
CA THR A 728 19.46 -16.54 22.99
C THR A 728 20.32 -16.85 24.21
N THR A 729 20.09 -17.99 24.87
CA THR A 729 20.89 -18.46 26.00
C THR A 729 22.28 -18.98 25.60
N ASP A 730 22.49 -19.29 24.33
CA ASP A 730 23.80 -19.77 23.82
C ASP A 730 24.64 -18.65 23.22
N MET A 731 24.08 -17.46 23.00
CA MET A 731 24.79 -16.33 22.39
C MET A 731 25.70 -15.59 23.38
N SER A 732 26.79 -15.04 22.84
CA SER A 732 27.68 -14.07 23.46
C SER A 732 28.24 -13.12 22.39
N ILE A 733 28.87 -12.03 22.82
CA ILE A 733 29.63 -11.14 21.90
C ILE A 733 30.64 -11.92 21.06
N PHE A 734 31.24 -12.99 21.61
CA PHE A 734 32.27 -13.77 20.94
C PHE A 734 31.70 -14.74 19.91
N THR A 735 30.54 -15.35 20.17
CA THR A 735 29.86 -16.18 19.17
C THR A 735 29.32 -15.33 18.03
N GLU A 736 28.79 -14.14 18.32
CA GLU A 736 28.38 -13.18 17.28
C GLU A 736 29.58 -12.70 16.45
N LYS A 737 30.77 -12.55 17.05
CA LYS A 737 32.01 -12.29 16.31
C LYS A 737 32.31 -13.43 15.33
N ASP A 738 32.23 -14.68 15.78
CA ASP A 738 32.49 -15.86 14.94
C ASP A 738 31.48 -15.98 13.80
N ASP A 739 30.21 -15.65 14.05
CA ASP A 739 29.16 -15.56 13.04
C ASP A 739 29.48 -14.50 11.97
N LEU A 740 29.89 -13.30 12.38
CA LEU A 740 30.28 -12.23 11.44
C LEU A 740 31.51 -12.62 10.63
N GLU A 741 32.48 -13.29 11.22
CA GLU A 741 33.65 -13.82 10.52
C GLU A 741 33.25 -14.89 9.50
N ALA A 742 32.26 -15.74 9.82
CA ALA A 742 31.71 -16.72 8.88
C ALA A 742 30.99 -16.03 7.71
N VAL A 743 30.17 -15.02 7.98
CA VAL A 743 29.54 -14.20 6.93
C VAL A 743 30.59 -13.53 6.05
N THR A 744 31.66 -13.00 6.65
CA THR A 744 32.78 -12.41 5.90
C THR A 744 33.38 -13.40 4.91
N ARG A 745 33.68 -14.64 5.35
CA ARG A 745 34.21 -15.68 4.46
C ARG A 745 33.26 -16.01 3.31
N THR A 746 31.96 -16.08 3.60
CA THR A 746 30.94 -16.32 2.57
C THR A 746 30.92 -15.20 1.55
N ILE A 747 30.92 -13.93 1.98
CA ILE A 747 30.96 -12.76 1.08
C ILE A 747 32.25 -12.71 0.25
N GLN A 748 33.41 -13.00 0.85
CA GLN A 748 34.70 -13.10 0.14
C GLN A 748 34.72 -14.18 -0.94
N SER A 749 33.92 -15.23 -0.80
CA SER A 749 33.85 -16.33 -1.77
C SER A 749 33.01 -16.02 -3.01
N LEU A 750 32.22 -14.94 -2.99
CA LEU A 750 31.32 -14.61 -4.08
C LEU A 750 32.09 -14.06 -5.29
N PRO A 751 31.82 -14.56 -6.52
CA PRO A 751 32.61 -14.24 -7.70
C PRO A 751 32.50 -12.76 -8.12
N ASN A 752 31.41 -12.11 -7.77
CA ASN A 752 31.09 -10.72 -8.08
C ASN A 752 31.48 -9.73 -6.96
N ILE A 753 32.08 -10.22 -5.87
CA ILE A 753 32.56 -9.38 -4.76
C ILE A 753 34.09 -9.30 -4.79
N ASP A 754 34.60 -8.11 -4.54
CA ASP A 754 36.02 -7.85 -4.39
C ASP A 754 36.43 -8.10 -2.93
N ALA A 755 37.10 -9.24 -2.70
CA ALA A 755 37.48 -9.70 -1.37
C ALA A 755 38.45 -8.74 -0.65
N ASP A 756 39.16 -7.88 -1.39
CA ASP A 756 40.08 -6.89 -0.85
C ASP A 756 39.39 -5.54 -0.56
N ARG A 757 38.12 -5.39 -0.96
CA ARG A 757 37.31 -4.17 -0.80
C ARG A 757 36.04 -4.39 0.02
N ILE A 758 36.21 -5.06 1.17
CA ILE A 758 35.14 -5.30 2.14
C ILE A 758 35.28 -4.33 3.31
N MET A 759 34.16 -3.79 3.79
CA MET A 759 34.07 -2.95 4.99
C MET A 759 33.05 -3.56 5.97
N LEU A 760 33.19 -3.22 7.25
CA LEU A 760 32.20 -3.57 8.27
C LEU A 760 31.45 -2.33 8.72
N LEU A 761 30.14 -2.48 8.95
CA LEU A 761 29.30 -1.50 9.62
C LEU A 761 28.60 -2.19 10.78
N GLY A 762 28.74 -1.67 12.00
CA GLY A 762 28.05 -2.23 13.17
C GLY A 762 27.23 -1.18 13.90
N CYS A 763 26.00 -1.56 14.26
CA CYS A 763 25.07 -0.74 15.04
C CYS A 763 25.05 -1.21 16.50
N SER A 764 25.13 -0.30 17.48
CA SER A 764 25.04 -0.62 18.92
C SER A 764 25.97 -1.77 19.35
N GLN A 765 25.45 -2.92 19.81
CA GLN A 765 26.23 -4.13 20.10
C GLN A 765 26.98 -4.66 18.88
N GLY A 766 26.36 -4.62 17.70
CA GLY A 766 27.00 -4.97 16.43
C GLY A 766 28.25 -4.13 16.19
N ALA A 767 28.31 -2.89 16.66
CA ALA A 767 29.50 -2.04 16.58
C ALA A 767 30.67 -2.63 17.41
N LEU A 768 30.40 -3.15 18.61
CA LEU A 768 31.40 -3.86 19.41
C LEU A 768 31.86 -5.13 18.69
N VAL A 769 30.92 -5.95 18.21
CA VAL A 769 31.22 -7.20 17.49
C VAL A 769 32.06 -6.95 16.24
N SER A 770 31.67 -5.99 15.39
CA SER A 770 32.41 -5.60 14.19
C SER A 770 33.81 -5.07 14.53
N SER A 771 33.95 -4.33 15.63
CA SER A 771 35.26 -3.83 16.08
C SER A 771 36.22 -4.96 16.46
N LEU A 772 35.70 -6.00 17.13
CA LEU A 772 36.50 -7.16 17.51
C LEU A 772 36.86 -8.04 16.30
N ALA A 773 35.92 -8.28 15.38
CA ALA A 773 36.19 -9.02 14.15
C ALA A 773 37.23 -8.30 13.28
N ALA A 774 37.12 -6.97 13.15
CA ALA A 774 38.10 -6.16 12.41
C ALA A 774 39.50 -6.22 13.03
N ALA A 775 39.60 -6.18 14.36
CA ALA A 775 40.86 -6.31 15.08
C ALA A 775 41.47 -7.72 14.96
N ASN A 776 40.64 -8.77 14.90
CA ASN A 776 41.07 -10.16 14.75
C ASN A 776 41.57 -10.45 13.32
N HIS A 777 40.97 -9.82 12.31
CA HIS A 777 41.29 -10.04 10.90
C HIS A 777 41.50 -8.73 10.12
N VAL A 778 42.51 -7.95 10.52
CA VAL A 778 42.80 -6.60 9.96
C VAL A 778 42.90 -6.58 8.43
N ASN A 779 43.43 -7.66 7.83
CA ASN A 779 43.61 -7.73 6.38
C ASN A 779 42.30 -7.97 5.61
N ASN A 780 41.25 -8.48 6.25
CA ASN A 780 39.98 -8.78 5.58
C ASN A 780 39.13 -7.54 5.30
N TYR A 781 39.42 -6.41 5.95
CA TYR A 781 38.57 -5.23 5.92
C TYR A 781 39.34 -3.97 5.55
N GLN A 782 38.77 -3.11 4.72
CA GLN A 782 39.35 -1.81 4.34
C GLN A 782 39.04 -0.72 5.35
N ALA A 783 37.86 -0.75 5.95
CA ALA A 783 37.41 0.25 6.91
C ALA A 783 36.33 -0.32 7.83
N LEU A 784 36.11 0.39 8.93
CA LEU A 784 35.13 0.07 9.95
C LEU A 784 34.21 1.27 10.20
N ILE A 785 32.90 1.04 10.21
CA ILE A 785 31.87 2.06 10.44
C ILE A 785 31.11 1.67 11.72
N LEU A 786 31.08 2.55 12.70
CA LEU A 786 30.45 2.33 14.00
C LEU A 786 29.29 3.31 14.19
N VAL A 787 28.08 2.78 14.24
CA VAL A 787 26.83 3.56 14.35
C VAL A 787 26.30 3.42 15.78
N TYR A 788 26.18 4.54 16.50
CA TYR A 788 25.81 4.62 17.93
C TYR A 788 26.45 3.50 18.78
N PRO A 789 27.79 3.39 18.81
CA PRO A 789 28.47 2.19 19.32
C PRO A 789 28.25 1.94 20.82
N ALA A 790 27.98 0.67 21.16
CA ALA A 790 27.83 0.20 22.54
C ALA A 790 29.09 -0.52 23.07
N LEU A 791 30.28 0.09 22.92
CA LEU A 791 31.54 -0.50 23.39
C LEU A 791 31.65 -0.61 24.93
N GLY A 792 30.72 0.00 25.67
CA GLY A 792 30.63 -0.07 27.14
C GLY A 792 30.02 -1.36 27.70
N ILE A 793 29.53 -2.27 26.85
CA ILE A 793 28.85 -3.51 27.29
C ILE A 793 29.67 -4.30 28.35
N PRO A 794 31.00 -4.50 28.23
CA PRO A 794 31.78 -5.20 29.25
C PRO A 794 31.81 -4.50 30.62
N GLU A 795 31.87 -3.16 30.62
CA GLU A 795 31.82 -2.37 31.85
C GLU A 795 30.44 -2.50 32.53
N THR A 796 29.37 -2.46 31.75
CA THR A 796 27.99 -2.71 32.23
C THR A 796 27.84 -4.11 32.79
N ALA A 797 28.39 -5.13 32.13
CA ALA A 797 28.35 -6.52 32.59
C ALA A 797 29.06 -6.69 33.95
N LYS A 798 30.24 -6.08 34.11
CA LYS A 798 30.99 -6.08 35.37
C LYS A 798 30.20 -5.41 36.50
N GLN A 799 29.65 -4.21 36.25
CA GLN A 799 28.85 -3.49 37.23
C GLN A 799 27.57 -4.25 37.64
N MET A 800 26.97 -4.99 36.71
CA MET A 800 25.80 -5.82 36.99
C MET A 800 26.15 -6.93 38.00
N LEU A 801 27.25 -7.64 37.78
CA LEU A 801 27.69 -8.73 38.67
C LEU A 801 28.12 -8.26 40.05
N GLU A 802 28.81 -7.12 40.12
CA GLU A 802 29.20 -6.51 41.39
C GLU A 802 27.97 -6.11 42.24
N LYS A 803 26.84 -5.79 41.60
CA LYS A 803 25.59 -5.41 42.26
C LYS A 803 24.72 -6.60 42.67
N THR A 804 24.68 -7.69 41.91
CA THR A 804 23.70 -8.77 42.13
C THR A 804 24.11 -9.82 43.16
N LYS A 805 25.40 -9.94 43.53
CA LYS A 805 25.99 -10.98 44.42
C LYS A 805 25.74 -12.45 44.01
N ASP A 806 24.70 -12.74 43.25
CA ASP A 806 24.42 -13.99 42.54
C ASP A 806 24.72 -13.83 41.04
N THR A 807 25.31 -14.87 40.46
CA THR A 807 25.47 -15.10 39.01
C THR A 807 24.38 -16.08 38.57
N PRO A 808 23.18 -15.61 38.17
CA PRO A 808 22.14 -16.51 37.73
C PRO A 808 22.55 -17.22 36.43
N ASP A 809 22.27 -18.52 36.33
CA ASP A 809 22.54 -19.32 35.13
C ASP A 809 21.86 -18.72 33.89
N GLU A 810 20.65 -18.19 34.07
CA GLU A 810 19.87 -17.48 33.06
C GLU A 810 19.20 -16.24 33.66
N PHE A 811 19.08 -15.17 32.88
CA PHE A 811 18.43 -13.92 33.29
C PHE A 811 17.74 -13.26 32.10
N ASP A 812 16.75 -12.42 32.39
CA ASP A 812 16.11 -11.57 31.39
C ASP A 812 16.85 -10.23 31.31
N PHE A 813 17.28 -9.87 30.11
CA PHE A 813 17.87 -8.57 29.82
C PHE A 813 17.13 -7.94 28.65
N TRP A 814 16.38 -6.87 28.94
CA TRP A 814 15.57 -6.14 27.97
C TRP A 814 14.65 -7.04 27.13
N GLY A 815 14.01 -8.03 27.76
CA GLY A 815 13.07 -8.94 27.11
C GLY A 815 13.73 -10.09 26.34
N MET A 816 15.06 -10.21 26.41
CA MET A 816 15.79 -11.37 25.92
C MET A 816 16.29 -12.23 27.07
N LYS A 817 16.05 -13.54 26.96
CA LYS A 817 16.56 -14.51 27.91
C LYS A 817 18.00 -14.88 27.60
N LEU A 818 18.94 -14.45 28.43
CA LEU A 818 20.38 -14.70 28.29
C LEU A 818 20.85 -15.71 29.33
N SER A 819 22.06 -16.25 29.14
CA SER A 819 22.74 -17.07 30.14
C SER A 819 24.04 -16.42 30.61
N GLN A 820 24.67 -17.02 31.62
CA GLN A 820 26.01 -16.64 32.07
C GLN A 820 27.09 -16.67 30.97
N LYS A 821 26.85 -17.38 29.86
CA LYS A 821 27.73 -17.37 28.67
C LYS A 821 27.85 -15.98 28.04
N TYR A 822 26.86 -15.12 28.19
CA TYR A 822 26.89 -13.77 27.64
C TYR A 822 27.80 -12.84 28.45
N TYR A 823 27.66 -12.79 29.79
CA TYR A 823 28.34 -11.79 30.62
C TYR A 823 29.66 -12.25 31.25
N LEU A 824 29.83 -13.54 31.59
CA LEU A 824 31.03 -14.01 32.30
C LEU A 824 32.30 -13.74 31.49
N PRO A 825 32.34 -13.99 30.18
CA PRO A 825 33.52 -13.68 29.37
C PRO A 825 33.86 -12.18 29.29
N LEU A 826 32.91 -11.30 29.64
CA LEU A 826 33.06 -9.85 29.50
C LEU A 826 33.63 -9.17 30.75
N VAL A 827 33.59 -9.82 31.92
CA VAL A 827 33.93 -9.20 33.23
C VAL A 827 35.35 -8.65 33.27
N ASP A 828 36.30 -9.40 32.70
CA ASP A 828 37.72 -9.04 32.63
C ASP A 828 38.14 -8.60 31.22
N PHE A 829 37.17 -8.41 30.33
CA PHE A 829 37.42 -8.05 28.95
C PHE A 829 37.39 -6.53 28.77
N ASP A 830 38.51 -5.98 28.30
CA ASP A 830 38.61 -4.57 27.94
C ASP A 830 38.69 -4.41 26.42
N PRO A 831 37.59 -4.06 25.74
CA PRO A 831 37.57 -3.98 24.28
C PRO A 831 38.54 -2.92 23.75
N PHE A 832 38.81 -1.85 24.52
CA PHE A 832 39.69 -0.77 24.08
C PHE A 832 41.15 -1.18 23.97
N LYS A 833 41.58 -2.26 24.64
CA LYS A 833 42.91 -2.86 24.47
C LYS A 833 43.03 -3.69 23.19
N GLU A 834 41.91 -4.18 22.67
CA GLU A 834 41.89 -5.09 21.52
C GLU A 834 41.68 -4.32 20.21
N ILE A 835 40.74 -3.37 20.18
CA ILE A 835 40.30 -2.72 18.94
C ILE A 835 41.41 -1.93 18.23
N GLY A 836 42.41 -1.43 18.97
CA GLY A 836 43.55 -0.68 18.42
C GLY A 836 44.46 -1.50 17.48
N LYS A 837 44.29 -2.83 17.43
CA LYS A 837 44.93 -3.69 16.42
C LYS A 837 44.47 -3.33 15.00
N PHE A 838 43.23 -2.87 14.84
CA PHE A 838 42.74 -2.38 13.55
C PHE A 838 43.25 -0.95 13.31
N HIS A 839 44.19 -0.81 12.36
CA HIS A 839 44.91 0.44 12.09
C HIS A 839 44.50 1.10 10.76
N LYS A 840 43.41 0.63 10.15
CA LYS A 840 42.82 1.18 8.92
C LYS A 840 41.69 2.17 9.29
N PRO A 841 41.13 2.95 8.33
CA PRO A 841 40.15 3.98 8.62
C PRO A 841 38.93 3.49 9.43
N VAL A 842 38.60 4.24 10.48
CA VAL A 842 37.41 4.03 11.31
C VAL A 842 36.53 5.28 11.28
N PHE A 843 35.23 5.11 11.08
CA PHE A 843 34.23 6.18 11.15
C PHE A 843 33.21 5.88 12.24
N VAL A 844 32.95 6.87 13.09
CA VAL A 844 31.99 6.75 14.20
C VAL A 844 30.92 7.81 14.04
N VAL A 845 29.65 7.40 13.97
CA VAL A 845 28.49 8.30 13.95
C VAL A 845 27.59 8.01 15.13
N TYR A 846 27.23 9.03 15.90
CA TYR A 846 26.42 8.85 17.11
C TYR A 846 25.59 10.10 17.43
N GLY A 847 24.56 9.94 18.25
CA GLY A 847 23.67 11.02 18.65
C GLY A 847 24.24 11.85 19.82
N GLU A 848 24.05 13.16 19.79
CA GLU A 848 24.45 14.06 20.89
C GLU A 848 23.81 13.70 22.25
N LYS A 849 22.59 13.16 22.22
CA LYS A 849 21.80 12.72 23.39
C LYS A 849 21.85 11.21 23.60
N ASP A 850 22.81 10.52 22.99
CA ASP A 850 23.00 9.08 23.19
C ASP A 850 23.64 8.82 24.56
N SER A 851 22.86 8.25 25.48
CA SER A 851 23.33 7.89 26.83
C SER A 851 24.11 6.58 26.89
N ILE A 852 24.06 5.75 25.84
CA ILE A 852 24.74 4.45 25.76
C ILE A 852 26.15 4.67 25.19
N THR A 853 26.29 5.47 24.14
CA THR A 853 27.57 5.94 23.62
C THR A 853 28.11 7.10 24.46
N ALA A 854 28.42 6.81 25.73
CA ALA A 854 28.89 7.80 26.68
C ALA A 854 30.22 8.48 26.26
N SER A 855 30.41 9.74 26.68
CA SER A 855 31.56 10.56 26.32
C SER A 855 32.92 9.94 26.72
N ASN A 856 32.97 9.20 27.82
CA ASN A 856 34.16 8.45 28.23
C ASN A 856 34.53 7.34 27.23
N HIS A 857 33.56 6.68 26.58
CA HIS A 857 33.82 5.68 25.54
C HIS A 857 34.35 6.32 24.25
N ILE A 858 33.86 7.51 23.89
CA ILE A 858 34.39 8.29 22.76
C ILE A 858 35.88 8.58 22.97
N GLU A 859 36.28 9.06 24.15
CA GLU A 859 37.69 9.33 24.45
C GLU A 859 38.54 8.06 24.46
N LYS A 860 38.02 6.94 24.98
CA LYS A 860 38.71 5.64 24.89
C LYS A 860 38.89 5.17 23.44
N MET A 861 37.90 5.38 22.55
CA MET A 861 38.03 5.07 21.12
C MET A 861 39.07 5.95 20.43
N LYS A 862 39.10 7.26 20.73
CA LYS A 862 40.14 8.18 20.22
C LYS A 862 41.55 7.74 20.61
N ALA A 863 41.71 7.20 21.82
CA ALA A 863 42.99 6.71 22.29
C ALA A 863 43.39 5.36 21.68
N ALA A 864 42.41 4.49 21.36
CA ALA A 864 42.67 3.14 20.87
C ALA A 864 42.95 3.09 19.35
N TYR A 865 42.16 3.79 18.53
CA TYR A 865 42.30 3.76 17.07
C TYR A 865 43.32 4.77 16.54
N LYS A 866 44.12 4.35 15.55
CA LYS A 866 45.13 5.22 14.91
C LYS A 866 44.55 6.15 13.85
N ASP A 867 43.52 5.71 13.13
CA ASP A 867 42.85 6.47 12.07
C ASP A 867 41.34 6.42 12.33
N VAL A 868 40.83 7.39 13.08
CA VAL A 868 39.42 7.45 13.48
C VAL A 868 38.85 8.85 13.29
N SER A 869 37.62 8.92 12.76
CA SER A 869 36.85 10.15 12.58
C SER A 869 35.46 10.01 13.20
N PHE A 870 34.90 11.14 13.64
CA PHE A 870 33.64 11.18 14.39
C PHE A 870 32.65 12.16 13.75
N HIS A 871 31.39 11.77 13.65
CA HIS A 871 30.26 12.63 13.33
C HIS A 871 29.22 12.59 14.46
N VAL A 872 28.78 13.76 14.93
CA VAL A 872 27.77 13.88 15.99
C VAL A 872 26.47 14.40 15.38
N ILE A 873 25.42 13.60 15.47
CA ILE A 873 24.08 14.01 15.04
C ILE A 873 23.44 14.82 16.17
N LYS A 874 23.27 16.11 15.91
CA LYS A 874 22.66 17.05 16.86
C LYS A 874 21.26 16.58 17.27
N ASP A 875 20.96 16.66 18.57
CA ASP A 875 19.72 16.14 19.15
C ASP A 875 19.46 14.62 18.96
N GLY A 876 20.36 13.90 18.28
CA GLY A 876 20.25 12.47 18.01
C GLY A 876 20.31 11.64 19.28
N GLN A 877 19.54 10.56 19.31
CA GLN A 877 19.52 9.57 20.41
C GLN A 877 20.08 8.23 19.92
N HIS A 878 20.30 7.30 20.85
CA HIS A 878 20.68 5.93 20.50
C HIS A 878 19.66 5.30 19.54
N GLY A 879 20.14 4.67 18.47
CA GLY A 879 19.28 4.02 17.47
C GLY A 879 18.58 4.93 16.47
N PHE A 880 18.75 6.26 16.54
CA PHE A 880 18.13 7.23 15.61
C PHE A 880 16.62 7.00 15.37
N PRO A 881 15.77 7.12 16.40
CA PRO A 881 14.36 6.70 16.36
C PRO A 881 13.49 7.46 15.34
N ASP A 882 13.90 8.67 14.94
CA ASP A 882 13.27 9.46 13.91
C ASP A 882 14.00 9.36 12.56
N ARG A 883 13.25 9.49 11.46
CA ARG A 883 13.76 9.35 10.10
C ARG A 883 14.85 10.36 9.73
N PHE A 884 14.79 11.57 10.30
CA PHE A 884 15.71 12.65 9.95
C PHE A 884 17.13 12.33 10.42
N ASN A 885 17.27 11.95 11.70
CA ASN A 885 18.55 11.54 12.26
C ASN A 885 19.11 10.29 11.56
N HIS A 886 18.25 9.33 11.19
CA HIS A 886 18.69 8.16 10.41
C HIS A 886 19.24 8.54 9.03
N ARG A 887 18.57 9.43 8.29
CA ARG A 887 19.02 9.92 6.97
C ARG A 887 20.31 10.73 7.05
N LEU A 888 20.51 11.51 8.11
CA LEU A 888 21.80 12.19 8.35
C LEU A 888 22.92 11.16 8.52
N ALA A 889 22.70 10.10 9.31
CA ALA A 889 23.67 9.03 9.46
C ALA A 889 23.98 8.34 8.12
N GLU A 890 22.96 8.01 7.32
CA GLU A 890 23.13 7.43 5.98
C GLU A 890 24.02 8.30 5.08
N THR A 891 23.79 9.61 5.08
CA THR A 891 24.52 10.58 4.25
C THR A 891 26.01 10.57 4.62
N GLU A 892 26.31 10.67 5.91
CA GLU A 892 27.68 10.73 6.42
C GLU A 892 28.41 9.40 6.24
N ILE A 893 27.73 8.27 6.46
CA ILE A 893 28.25 6.93 6.19
C ILE A 893 28.59 6.78 4.71
N LEU A 894 27.70 7.21 3.82
CA LEU A 894 27.93 7.14 2.39
C LEU A 894 29.13 7.99 1.96
N GLU A 895 29.27 9.20 2.49
CA GLU A 895 30.44 10.04 2.23
C GLU A 895 31.74 9.39 2.69
N PHE A 896 31.75 8.76 3.86
CA PHE A 896 32.91 8.02 4.34
C PHE A 896 33.25 6.84 3.42
N VAL A 897 32.25 6.04 3.04
CA VAL A 897 32.42 4.90 2.12
C VAL A 897 33.00 5.35 0.79
N ARG A 898 32.51 6.47 0.22
CA ARG A 898 33.07 7.05 -1.01
C ARG A 898 34.56 7.37 -0.87
N LYS A 899 34.93 8.08 0.21
CA LYS A 899 36.33 8.45 0.50
C LYS A 899 37.26 7.25 0.67
N VAL A 900 36.76 6.13 1.18
CA VAL A 900 37.54 4.89 1.30
C VAL A 900 37.72 4.21 -0.07
N LEU A 901 36.67 4.15 -0.87
CA LEU A 901 36.69 3.46 -2.18
C LEU A 901 37.40 4.24 -3.30
N GLU A 902 37.56 5.56 -3.16
CA GLU A 902 38.30 6.43 -4.09
C GLU A 902 39.82 6.41 -3.88
N LYS A 903 40.31 5.87 -2.75
CA LYS A 903 41.74 5.70 -2.44
C LYS A 903 42.25 4.36 -2.95
#